data_AF-A0A5N5DKX4-F1
#
_entry.id   AF-A0A5N5DKX4-F1
#
_cell.length_a   1.000
_cell.length_b   1.000
_cell.length_c   1.000
_cell.angle_alpha   90.00
_cell.angle_beta   90.00
_cell.angle_gamma   90.00
#
_symmetry.space_group_name_H-M   'P 1'
#
loop_
_entity.id
_entity.type
_entity.pdbx_description
1 polymer ?
#
loop_
_entity_poly.entity_id
_entity_poly.type
_entity_poly.pdbx_seq_one_letter_code
_entity_poly.pdbx_strand_id
1 'polypeptide(L)'
;MAINEEIANGGELPRRYVRIPDMFASIMSFAPRINPHYHKVKPEAEKWAVSVLGLDEEEAIRVSKADFTYLAAMWVPDGDEEALRVVTDWLHWIFYFDDQFDEGDLKDDPEAAKAEVLATLATMDEGHPVVSASENALRYVFQYSWFCFQKRASPGLQKRYKESMKDYCDGLLRQVDVISESMTIGVEEFMDFRRSSIAVYPSLELIEYAQGIELPLHVFKNRAVTDLRRISSDISCLYEDSHDTSVKMGSQSTRQNDVLSYRKDLALGVEHNIIHVYRKQGLSEQQAVDAVEEMFSGLYKGWYLALSELPSWGEQIDREMLKYMDGCRYLAIGNIYWSFMTGRYLGSEGETVRKTRMMALPLTARHLISFRPPTARTMTSFVLPNSSPECTVNLTNDITKDQLLSFTAFKNWISTLQHSLAQQQNKDHVFYDAPYKLRKIDVQACDWFSKTKLGFVKLKAEVTNDNGEYLPGSIFLRGGSVGMLLILQPDDVPEHTEQEKYVILTVQPRIPAASLSLVELPAGMLDDSGTFAGGAAKEIEEETGMKVPESDLIDLTALALPKTEDTTGETLRQAMYPSAGGCDEFIPLFLHQRRVKRDTLNEWQGKLTGLREHGEKITLKLVKLEDLWKEGGRDSKALAAWAFYEGLRKEGKINV
;
A
#
# COMPACT_ATOMS: atom_id res chain seq x y z
N MET A 1 -9.04 1.12 32.18
CA MET A 1 -9.98 1.89 33.04
C MET A 1 -10.41 3.18 32.37
N ALA A 2 -9.51 4.12 32.05
CA ALA A 2 -9.86 5.43 31.46
C ALA A 2 -10.80 5.39 30.22
N ILE A 3 -10.69 4.38 29.34
CA ILE A 3 -11.61 4.22 28.19
C ILE A 3 -13.09 4.11 28.62
N ASN A 4 -13.38 3.52 29.77
CA ASN A 4 -14.75 3.43 30.30
C ASN A 4 -15.22 4.76 30.91
N GLU A 5 -14.32 5.70 31.23
CA GLU A 5 -14.65 7.03 31.74
C GLU A 5 -14.78 8.06 30.60
N GLU A 6 -14.07 7.93 29.48
CA GLU A 6 -14.29 8.76 28.29
C GLU A 6 -15.59 8.39 27.56
N ILE A 7 -15.95 7.11 27.51
CA ILE A 7 -17.28 6.67 27.02
C ILE A 7 -18.42 7.23 27.91
N ALA A 8 -18.17 7.44 29.20
CA ALA A 8 -19.12 8.09 30.11
C ALA A 8 -19.20 9.62 29.95
N ASN A 9 -18.24 10.25 29.26
CA ASN A 9 -18.13 11.71 29.11
C ASN A 9 -18.26 12.23 27.66
N GLY A 10 -18.51 11.36 26.68
CA GLY A 10 -18.92 11.76 25.33
C GLY A 10 -17.82 12.29 24.40
N GLY A 11 -16.56 11.89 24.58
CA GLY A 11 -15.47 12.22 23.67
C GLY A 11 -15.45 11.36 22.39
N GLU A 12 -15.23 11.98 21.22
CA GLU A 12 -15.07 11.25 19.94
C GLU A 12 -13.69 10.56 19.83
N LEU A 13 -13.67 9.37 19.22
CA LEU A 13 -12.46 8.59 18.99
C LEU A 13 -11.50 9.25 17.96
N PRO A 14 -10.16 9.06 18.11
CA PRO A 14 -9.18 9.62 17.18
C PRO A 14 -9.30 8.99 15.78
N ARG A 15 -9.60 9.84 14.78
CA ARG A 15 -9.75 9.46 13.37
C ARG A 15 -8.41 9.48 12.63
N ARG A 16 -8.06 8.39 11.92
CA ARG A 16 -6.97 8.35 10.93
C ARG A 16 -7.45 8.97 9.63
N TYR A 17 -6.65 9.72 8.89
CA TYR A 17 -7.05 10.28 7.59
C TYR A 17 -6.20 9.76 6.43
N VAL A 18 -6.82 9.64 5.27
CA VAL A 18 -6.19 9.41 3.95
C VAL A 18 -6.61 10.53 3.01
N ARG A 19 -5.68 10.97 2.14
CA ARG A 19 -6.00 11.92 1.07
C ARG A 19 -6.55 11.15 -0.13
N ILE A 20 -7.80 11.42 -0.50
CA ILE A 20 -8.46 10.79 -1.67
C ILE A 20 -8.10 11.51 -2.98
N PRO A 21 -8.18 10.82 -4.15
CA PRO A 21 -7.86 11.39 -5.45
C PRO A 21 -8.76 12.57 -5.85
N ASP A 22 -8.31 13.39 -6.80
CA ASP A 22 -9.11 14.48 -7.36
C ASP A 22 -10.23 14.01 -8.31
N MET A 23 -11.37 13.62 -7.74
CA MET A 23 -12.55 13.15 -8.50
C MET A 23 -13.26 14.24 -9.32
N PHE A 24 -12.90 15.52 -9.10
CA PHE A 24 -13.53 16.67 -9.75
C PHE A 24 -12.55 17.41 -10.69
N ALA A 25 -11.49 16.72 -11.12
CA ALA A 25 -10.51 17.25 -12.06
C ALA A 25 -10.94 17.04 -13.52
N SER A 26 -10.29 17.79 -14.43
CA SER A 26 -10.30 17.47 -15.87
C SER A 26 -11.72 17.40 -16.45
N ILE A 27 -12.08 16.29 -17.10
CA ILE A 27 -13.40 16.03 -17.67
C ILE A 27 -14.54 15.98 -16.64
N MET A 28 -14.23 15.84 -15.34
CA MET A 28 -15.18 15.80 -14.21
C MET A 28 -15.33 17.13 -13.47
N SER A 29 -14.78 18.23 -14.02
CA SER A 29 -14.72 19.54 -13.35
C SER A 29 -15.99 20.39 -13.43
N PHE A 30 -17.00 19.97 -14.20
CA PHE A 30 -18.26 20.70 -14.31
C PHE A 30 -19.25 20.36 -13.17
N ALA A 31 -20.29 21.17 -13.00
CA ALA A 31 -21.39 20.84 -12.09
C ALA A 31 -22.48 20.07 -12.85
N PRO A 32 -23.01 18.94 -12.34
CA PRO A 32 -24.12 18.25 -12.98
C PRO A 32 -25.34 19.16 -13.03
N ARG A 33 -26.06 19.09 -14.15
CA ARG A 33 -27.40 19.67 -14.26
C ARG A 33 -28.39 18.69 -13.63
N ILE A 34 -29.39 19.22 -12.95
CA ILE A 34 -30.47 18.42 -12.35
C ILE A 34 -31.71 18.58 -13.21
N ASN A 35 -32.37 17.48 -13.54
CA ASN A 35 -33.61 17.47 -14.30
C ASN A 35 -34.73 18.25 -13.57
N PRO A 36 -35.45 19.18 -14.24
CA PRO A 36 -36.50 19.99 -13.62
C PRO A 36 -37.69 19.18 -13.08
N HIS A 37 -37.92 17.95 -13.57
CA HIS A 37 -39.01 17.07 -13.14
C HIS A 37 -38.74 16.31 -11.83
N TYR A 38 -37.51 16.38 -11.29
CA TYR A 38 -37.09 15.69 -10.05
C TYR A 38 -38.10 15.81 -8.90
N HIS A 39 -38.54 17.03 -8.57
CA HIS A 39 -39.45 17.28 -7.44
C HIS A 39 -40.85 16.64 -7.61
N LYS A 40 -41.25 16.32 -8.84
CA LYS A 40 -42.53 15.65 -9.13
C LYS A 40 -42.37 14.13 -9.16
N VAL A 41 -41.33 13.64 -9.84
CA VAL A 41 -41.11 12.19 -10.00
C VAL A 41 -40.75 11.52 -8.68
N LYS A 42 -39.92 12.15 -7.82
CA LYS A 42 -39.47 11.56 -6.54
C LYS A 42 -40.61 10.99 -5.67
N PRO A 43 -41.63 11.78 -5.27
CA PRO A 43 -42.71 11.28 -4.41
C PRO A 43 -43.65 10.28 -5.11
N GLU A 44 -43.62 10.15 -6.44
CA GLU A 44 -44.43 9.18 -7.19
C GLU A 44 -43.68 7.85 -7.42
N ALA A 45 -42.36 7.91 -7.59
CA ALA A 45 -41.48 6.75 -7.69
C ALA A 45 -41.35 6.05 -6.33
N GLU A 46 -41.02 6.79 -5.26
CA GLU A 46 -40.85 6.22 -3.92
C GLU A 46 -42.11 5.51 -3.39
N LYS A 47 -43.29 6.11 -3.59
CA LYS A 47 -44.57 5.48 -3.19
C LYS A 47 -44.83 4.17 -3.94
N TRP A 48 -44.48 4.13 -5.21
CA TRP A 48 -44.66 2.93 -6.03
C TRP A 48 -43.67 1.85 -5.63
N ALA A 49 -42.38 2.18 -5.48
CA ALA A 49 -41.34 1.27 -5.02
C ALA A 49 -41.71 0.64 -3.66
N VAL A 50 -42.12 1.44 -2.67
CA VAL A 50 -42.60 0.94 -1.36
C VAL A 50 -43.80 0.00 -1.54
N SER A 51 -44.77 0.34 -2.38
CA SER A 51 -45.98 -0.48 -2.59
C SER A 51 -45.74 -1.80 -3.33
N VAL A 52 -44.72 -1.86 -4.20
CA VAL A 52 -44.42 -3.04 -5.03
C VAL A 52 -43.40 -3.96 -4.37
N LEU A 53 -42.38 -3.39 -3.72
CA LEU A 53 -41.32 -4.14 -3.04
C LEU A 53 -41.70 -4.54 -1.61
N GLY A 54 -42.80 -3.99 -1.05
CA GLY A 54 -43.31 -4.37 0.27
C GLY A 54 -42.46 -3.88 1.44
N LEU A 55 -41.80 -2.73 1.27
CA LEU A 55 -40.80 -2.20 2.20
C LEU A 55 -41.41 -1.76 3.54
N ASP A 56 -40.71 -2.07 4.63
CA ASP A 56 -41.08 -1.61 5.97
C ASP A 56 -40.85 -0.09 6.13
N GLU A 57 -41.48 0.52 7.13
CA GLU A 57 -41.45 1.98 7.36
C GLU A 57 -40.02 2.52 7.59
N GLU A 58 -39.13 1.73 8.20
CA GLU A 58 -37.71 2.06 8.36
C GLU A 58 -36.92 1.97 7.03
N GLU A 59 -37.28 1.03 6.15
CA GLU A 59 -36.66 0.84 4.83
C GLU A 59 -37.09 1.92 3.85
N ALA A 60 -38.37 2.30 3.86
CA ALA A 60 -38.89 3.44 3.09
C ALA A 60 -38.13 4.74 3.44
N ILE A 61 -37.83 4.97 4.73
CA ILE A 61 -37.00 6.09 5.18
C ILE A 61 -35.55 5.96 4.68
N ARG A 62 -34.99 4.73 4.61
CA ARG A 62 -33.65 4.48 4.06
C ARG A 62 -33.59 4.77 2.55
N VAL A 63 -34.58 4.35 1.77
CA VAL A 63 -34.70 4.62 0.33
C VAL A 63 -34.84 6.12 0.05
N SER A 64 -35.72 6.82 0.77
CA SER A 64 -35.94 8.26 0.56
C SER A 64 -34.71 9.13 0.92
N LYS A 65 -33.85 8.62 1.82
CA LYS A 65 -32.50 9.18 2.10
C LYS A 65 -31.46 8.83 1.02
N ALA A 66 -31.50 7.61 0.48
CA ALA A 66 -30.61 7.21 -0.61
C ALA A 66 -30.91 7.96 -1.91
N ASP A 67 -32.16 8.39 -2.12
CA ASP A 67 -32.58 9.32 -3.18
C ASP A 67 -32.07 8.94 -4.59
N PHE A 68 -32.48 7.76 -5.04
CA PHE A 68 -32.18 7.29 -6.39
C PHE A 68 -32.80 8.17 -7.49
N THR A 69 -33.86 8.93 -7.17
CA THR A 69 -34.43 9.91 -8.10
C THR A 69 -33.46 11.08 -8.35
N TYR A 70 -32.72 11.52 -7.33
CA TYR A 70 -31.69 12.55 -7.49
C TYR A 70 -30.53 12.05 -8.37
N LEU A 71 -30.17 10.76 -8.29
CA LEU A 71 -29.19 10.14 -9.19
C LEU A 71 -29.68 10.15 -10.64
N ALA A 72 -30.89 9.63 -10.89
CA ALA A 72 -31.53 9.64 -12.21
C ALA A 72 -31.59 11.06 -12.79
N ALA A 73 -31.96 12.05 -11.96
CA ALA A 73 -32.08 13.45 -12.38
C ALA A 73 -30.75 14.09 -12.81
N MET A 74 -29.60 13.55 -12.39
CA MET A 74 -28.27 13.99 -12.86
C MET A 74 -27.79 13.23 -14.10
N TRP A 75 -28.18 11.96 -14.27
CA TRP A 75 -27.88 11.17 -15.47
C TRP A 75 -28.62 11.69 -16.71
N VAL A 76 -29.88 12.11 -16.54
CA VAL A 76 -30.77 12.52 -17.64
C VAL A 76 -31.30 13.94 -17.45
N PRO A 77 -30.43 14.98 -17.45
CA PRO A 77 -30.79 16.36 -17.11
C PRO A 77 -31.81 17.00 -18.06
N ASP A 78 -31.83 16.56 -19.33
CA ASP A 78 -32.75 17.03 -20.38
C ASP A 78 -33.84 15.99 -20.75
N GLY A 79 -33.95 14.90 -19.98
CA GLY A 79 -34.98 13.87 -20.18
C GLY A 79 -36.39 14.34 -19.77
N ASP A 80 -37.41 13.80 -20.41
CA ASP A 80 -38.80 14.03 -20.00
C ASP A 80 -39.20 13.25 -18.74
N GLU A 81 -40.39 13.55 -18.22
CA GLU A 81 -40.93 12.99 -16.99
C GLU A 81 -41.08 11.46 -17.03
N GLU A 82 -41.51 10.90 -18.17
CA GLU A 82 -41.67 9.45 -18.34
C GLU A 82 -40.31 8.76 -18.39
N ALA A 83 -39.34 9.33 -19.12
CA ALA A 83 -37.97 8.82 -19.16
C ALA A 83 -37.28 8.87 -17.79
N LEU A 84 -37.39 9.98 -17.07
CA LEU A 84 -36.85 10.11 -15.71
C LEU A 84 -37.48 9.09 -14.76
N ARG A 85 -38.79 8.82 -14.91
CA ARG A 85 -39.48 7.80 -14.13
C ARG A 85 -38.94 6.40 -14.39
N VAL A 86 -38.81 5.99 -15.66
CA VAL A 86 -38.27 4.66 -16.03
C VAL A 86 -36.83 4.47 -15.53
N VAL A 87 -35.98 5.49 -15.64
CA VAL A 87 -34.60 5.42 -15.10
C VAL A 87 -34.61 5.32 -13.57
N THR A 88 -35.52 6.04 -12.90
CA THR A 88 -35.67 5.97 -11.44
C THR A 88 -36.16 4.60 -10.99
N ASP A 89 -37.17 4.03 -11.64
CA ASP A 89 -37.72 2.71 -11.32
C ASP A 89 -36.70 1.59 -11.60
N TRP A 90 -35.90 1.71 -12.67
CA TRP A 90 -34.77 0.82 -12.94
C TRP A 90 -33.66 0.93 -11.90
N LEU A 91 -33.33 2.14 -11.43
CA LEU A 91 -32.35 2.34 -10.35
C LEU A 91 -32.82 1.73 -9.03
N HIS A 92 -34.11 1.79 -8.70
CA HIS A 92 -34.62 1.02 -7.56
C HIS A 92 -34.41 -0.47 -7.81
N TRP A 93 -34.78 -0.99 -8.98
CA TRP A 93 -34.62 -2.42 -9.28
C TRP A 93 -33.16 -2.91 -9.17
N ILE A 94 -32.20 -2.24 -9.83
CA ILE A 94 -30.80 -2.71 -9.87
C ILE A 94 -30.23 -2.81 -8.45
N PHE A 95 -30.48 -1.80 -7.60
CA PHE A 95 -29.96 -1.78 -6.23
C PHE A 95 -30.57 -2.81 -5.28
N TYR A 96 -31.79 -3.30 -5.56
CA TYR A 96 -32.41 -4.40 -4.81
C TYR A 96 -32.12 -5.78 -5.42
N PHE A 97 -31.85 -5.84 -6.72
CA PHE A 97 -31.44 -7.07 -7.40
C PHE A 97 -30.03 -7.47 -6.98
N ASP A 98 -29.08 -6.53 -6.98
CA ASP A 98 -27.71 -6.76 -6.49
C ASP A 98 -27.68 -7.24 -5.02
N ASP A 99 -28.54 -6.70 -4.16
CA ASP A 99 -28.63 -7.13 -2.75
C ASP A 99 -28.93 -8.64 -2.61
N GLN A 100 -29.62 -9.26 -3.57
CA GLN A 100 -29.87 -10.71 -3.53
C GLN A 100 -28.60 -11.55 -3.74
N PHE A 101 -27.63 -11.05 -4.50
CA PHE A 101 -26.37 -11.74 -4.80
C PHE A 101 -25.25 -11.40 -3.80
N ASP A 102 -25.21 -10.15 -3.29
CA ASP A 102 -24.20 -9.72 -2.31
C ASP A 102 -24.56 -10.08 -0.85
N GLU A 103 -25.86 -10.12 -0.51
CA GLU A 103 -26.36 -10.20 0.88
C GLU A 103 -27.46 -11.24 1.12
N GLY A 104 -28.13 -11.72 0.05
CA GLY A 104 -29.20 -12.71 0.13
C GLY A 104 -28.74 -14.17 0.09
N ASP A 105 -29.71 -15.09 0.12
CA ASP A 105 -29.47 -16.54 0.11
C ASP A 105 -28.71 -17.06 -1.14
N LEU A 106 -28.61 -16.24 -2.20
CA LEU A 106 -27.93 -16.59 -3.47
C LEU A 106 -26.40 -16.42 -3.40
N LYS A 107 -25.89 -15.79 -2.34
CA LYS A 107 -24.45 -15.55 -2.14
C LYS A 107 -23.63 -16.84 -2.04
N ASP A 108 -24.17 -17.84 -1.34
CA ASP A 108 -23.51 -19.12 -1.07
C ASP A 108 -24.03 -20.27 -1.98
N ASP A 109 -24.95 -19.99 -2.91
CA ASP A 109 -25.52 -20.96 -3.86
C ASP A 109 -25.41 -20.48 -5.33
N PRO A 110 -24.31 -20.86 -6.03
CA PRO A 110 -24.10 -20.50 -7.43
C PRO A 110 -25.15 -21.06 -8.40
N GLU A 111 -25.86 -22.13 -8.05
CA GLU A 111 -26.88 -22.73 -8.93
C GLU A 111 -28.23 -22.00 -8.77
N ALA A 112 -28.58 -21.59 -7.56
CA ALA A 112 -29.72 -20.70 -7.32
C ALA A 112 -29.49 -19.32 -7.96
N ALA A 113 -28.27 -18.76 -7.85
CA ALA A 113 -27.90 -17.50 -8.51
C ALA A 113 -28.07 -17.57 -10.04
N LYS A 114 -27.60 -18.66 -10.68
CA LYS A 114 -27.82 -18.92 -12.12
C LYS A 114 -29.30 -19.00 -12.48
N ALA A 115 -30.11 -19.65 -11.64
CA ALA A 115 -31.55 -19.77 -11.88
C ALA A 115 -32.28 -18.41 -11.81
N GLU A 116 -31.94 -17.54 -10.85
CA GLU A 116 -32.52 -16.19 -10.72
C GLU A 116 -32.12 -15.29 -11.90
N VAL A 117 -30.85 -15.31 -12.29
CA VAL A 117 -30.31 -14.60 -13.47
C VAL A 117 -31.02 -15.04 -14.75
N LEU A 118 -31.09 -16.34 -15.02
CA LEU A 118 -31.71 -16.87 -16.23
C LEU A 118 -33.21 -16.55 -16.28
N ALA A 119 -33.91 -16.66 -15.16
CA ALA A 119 -35.32 -16.32 -15.08
C ALA A 119 -35.59 -14.81 -15.24
N THR A 120 -34.68 -13.96 -14.79
CA THR A 120 -34.75 -12.50 -14.97
C THR A 120 -34.52 -12.11 -16.43
N LEU A 121 -33.48 -12.65 -17.08
CA LEU A 121 -33.22 -12.41 -18.50
C LEU A 121 -34.36 -12.93 -19.40
N ALA A 122 -34.98 -14.07 -19.05
CA ALA A 122 -36.13 -14.62 -19.77
C ALA A 122 -37.36 -13.68 -19.78
N THR A 123 -37.51 -12.78 -18.80
CA THR A 123 -38.61 -11.78 -18.82
C THR A 123 -38.52 -10.80 -19.99
N MET A 124 -37.35 -10.69 -20.64
CA MET A 124 -37.12 -9.83 -21.80
C MET A 124 -37.49 -10.51 -23.13
N ASP A 125 -37.76 -11.82 -23.14
CA ASP A 125 -38.02 -12.58 -24.36
C ASP A 125 -39.44 -12.42 -24.90
N GLU A 126 -39.56 -12.52 -26.23
CA GLU A 126 -40.83 -12.31 -26.93
C GLU A 126 -41.83 -13.42 -26.57
N GLY A 127 -42.86 -13.06 -25.81
CA GLY A 127 -43.91 -13.98 -25.38
C GLY A 127 -43.82 -14.45 -23.92
N HIS A 128 -42.87 -13.96 -23.12
CA HIS A 128 -42.88 -14.23 -21.68
C HIS A 128 -44.17 -13.69 -21.03
N PRO A 129 -44.86 -14.46 -20.15
CA PRO A 129 -46.04 -13.98 -19.43
C PRO A 129 -45.72 -12.78 -18.53
N VAL A 130 -46.73 -11.97 -18.22
CA VAL A 130 -46.60 -10.89 -17.23
C VAL A 130 -46.43 -11.53 -15.85
N VAL A 131 -45.32 -11.24 -15.18
CA VAL A 131 -45.02 -11.74 -13.82
C VAL A 131 -45.94 -11.02 -12.82
N SER A 132 -46.46 -11.73 -11.81
CA SER A 132 -47.20 -11.05 -10.74
C SER A 132 -46.24 -10.42 -9.73
N ALA A 133 -46.54 -9.20 -9.27
CA ALA A 133 -45.84 -8.59 -8.14
C ALA A 133 -45.90 -9.45 -6.85
N SER A 134 -46.91 -10.32 -6.73
CA SER A 134 -47.06 -11.28 -5.63
C SER A 134 -46.19 -12.54 -5.76
N GLU A 135 -45.58 -12.79 -6.92
CA GLU A 135 -44.72 -13.96 -7.17
C GLU A 135 -43.24 -13.59 -7.05
N ASN A 136 -42.83 -12.49 -7.71
CA ASN A 136 -41.51 -11.89 -7.54
C ASN A 136 -41.58 -10.40 -7.90
N ALA A 137 -41.53 -9.54 -6.87
CA ALA A 137 -41.63 -8.10 -7.01
C ALA A 137 -40.52 -7.49 -7.89
N LEU A 138 -39.29 -8.00 -7.80
CA LEU A 138 -38.15 -7.48 -8.57
C LEU A 138 -38.31 -7.78 -10.05
N ARG A 139 -38.64 -9.02 -10.41
CA ARG A 139 -38.90 -9.38 -11.82
C ARG A 139 -40.07 -8.59 -12.40
N TYR A 140 -41.09 -8.26 -11.61
CA TYR A 140 -42.18 -7.38 -12.03
C TYR A 140 -41.70 -5.94 -12.34
N VAL A 141 -40.90 -5.32 -11.46
CA VAL A 141 -40.34 -3.97 -11.70
C VAL A 141 -39.42 -3.96 -12.94
N PHE A 142 -38.59 -4.98 -13.10
CA PHE A 142 -37.71 -5.12 -14.28
C PHE A 142 -38.52 -5.28 -15.57
N GLN A 143 -39.51 -6.17 -15.58
CA GLN A 143 -40.35 -6.41 -16.76
C GLN A 143 -41.18 -5.16 -17.13
N TYR A 144 -41.69 -4.42 -16.13
CA TYR A 144 -42.35 -3.13 -16.35
C TYR A 144 -41.41 -2.09 -16.97
N SER A 145 -40.19 -1.96 -16.43
CA SER A 145 -39.16 -1.05 -16.95
C SER A 145 -38.77 -1.41 -18.38
N TRP A 146 -38.61 -2.71 -18.68
CA TRP A 146 -38.34 -3.22 -20.02
C TRP A 146 -39.48 -2.91 -21.01
N PHE A 147 -40.75 -3.08 -20.63
CA PHE A 147 -41.88 -2.71 -21.50
C PHE A 147 -41.93 -1.21 -21.80
N CYS A 148 -41.59 -0.36 -20.84
CA CYS A 148 -41.52 1.09 -21.04
C CYS A 148 -40.31 1.49 -21.91
N PHE A 149 -39.19 0.79 -21.76
CA PHE A 149 -38.02 0.90 -22.63
C PHE A 149 -38.35 0.51 -24.09
N GLN A 150 -38.93 -0.68 -24.28
CA GLN A 150 -39.25 -1.25 -25.59
C GLN A 150 -40.20 -0.38 -26.43
N LYS A 151 -41.12 0.36 -25.80
CA LYS A 151 -42.08 1.26 -26.49
C LYS A 151 -41.42 2.43 -27.22
N ARG A 152 -40.21 2.86 -26.81
CA ARG A 152 -39.55 4.08 -27.30
C ARG A 152 -38.12 3.85 -27.78
N ALA A 153 -37.43 2.81 -27.32
CA ALA A 153 -36.12 2.42 -27.82
C ALA A 153 -36.20 1.85 -29.26
N SER A 154 -35.25 2.21 -30.12
CA SER A 154 -35.15 1.62 -31.46
C SER A 154 -34.71 0.14 -31.39
N PRO A 155 -34.99 -0.70 -32.41
CA PRO A 155 -34.62 -2.13 -32.37
C PRO A 155 -33.11 -2.37 -32.18
N GLY A 156 -32.26 -1.45 -32.66
CA GLY A 156 -30.82 -1.51 -32.46
C GLY A 156 -30.39 -1.21 -31.02
N LEU A 157 -31.11 -0.31 -30.32
CA LEU A 157 -30.88 -0.01 -28.90
C LEU A 157 -31.44 -1.15 -28.02
N GLN A 158 -32.62 -1.67 -28.32
CA GLN A 158 -33.21 -2.84 -27.65
C GLN A 158 -32.27 -4.05 -27.67
N LYS A 159 -31.63 -4.33 -28.81
CA LYS A 159 -30.66 -5.42 -28.92
C LYS A 159 -29.42 -5.16 -28.05
N ARG A 160 -28.83 -3.96 -28.10
CA ARG A 160 -27.64 -3.63 -27.28
C ARG A 160 -27.91 -3.71 -25.78
N TYR A 161 -29.08 -3.24 -25.34
CA TYR A 161 -29.50 -3.34 -23.94
C TYR A 161 -29.66 -4.81 -23.49
N LYS A 162 -30.24 -5.69 -24.34
CA LYS A 162 -30.28 -7.14 -24.06
C LYS A 162 -28.88 -7.76 -23.94
N GLU A 163 -27.96 -7.40 -24.86
CA GLU A 163 -26.57 -7.88 -24.83
C GLU A 163 -25.85 -7.39 -23.55
N SER A 164 -25.99 -6.11 -23.20
CA SER A 164 -25.33 -5.50 -22.04
C SER A 164 -25.92 -5.96 -20.70
N MET A 165 -27.24 -6.22 -20.62
CA MET A 165 -27.86 -6.86 -19.46
C MET A 165 -27.37 -8.29 -19.25
N LYS A 166 -27.18 -9.05 -20.35
CA LYS A 166 -26.60 -10.39 -20.27
C LYS A 166 -25.13 -10.34 -19.79
N ASP A 167 -24.31 -9.47 -20.37
CA ASP A 167 -22.89 -9.34 -19.98
C ASP A 167 -22.74 -8.95 -18.49
N TYR A 168 -23.66 -8.15 -17.98
CA TYR A 168 -23.77 -7.81 -16.55
C TYR A 168 -24.14 -9.02 -15.68
N CYS A 169 -25.19 -9.76 -16.05
CA CYS A 169 -25.58 -10.99 -15.38
C CYS A 169 -24.46 -12.06 -15.39
N ASP A 170 -23.77 -12.24 -16.52
CA ASP A 170 -22.59 -13.11 -16.64
C ASP A 170 -21.40 -12.59 -15.80
N GLY A 171 -21.38 -11.29 -15.45
CA GLY A 171 -20.43 -10.67 -14.52
C GLY A 171 -20.75 -10.96 -13.05
N LEU A 172 -22.03 -10.84 -12.65
CA LEU A 172 -22.51 -11.22 -11.31
C LEU A 172 -22.23 -12.69 -10.97
N LEU A 173 -22.45 -13.61 -11.92
CA LEU A 173 -22.16 -15.03 -11.69
C LEU A 173 -20.65 -15.27 -11.46
N ARG A 174 -19.78 -14.57 -12.20
CA ARG A 174 -18.33 -14.59 -11.97
C ARG A 174 -17.93 -13.98 -10.62
N GLN A 175 -18.71 -13.05 -10.06
CA GLN A 175 -18.47 -12.48 -8.73
C GLN A 175 -18.63 -13.56 -7.64
N VAL A 176 -19.69 -14.36 -7.71
CA VAL A 176 -19.93 -15.47 -6.78
C VAL A 176 -18.81 -16.52 -6.86
N ASP A 177 -18.44 -16.94 -8.07
CA ASP A 177 -17.34 -17.90 -8.28
C ASP A 177 -16.00 -17.37 -7.70
N VAL A 178 -15.63 -16.11 -7.98
CA VAL A 178 -14.39 -15.47 -7.50
C VAL A 178 -14.35 -15.21 -6.00
N ILE A 179 -15.50 -15.02 -5.34
CA ILE A 179 -15.57 -14.93 -3.87
C ILE A 179 -15.35 -16.31 -3.23
N SER A 180 -15.76 -17.39 -3.90
CA SER A 180 -15.60 -18.76 -3.40
C SER A 180 -14.16 -19.30 -3.52
N GLU A 181 -13.46 -18.95 -4.61
CA GLU A 181 -12.05 -19.32 -4.83
C GLU A 181 -11.13 -18.15 -4.47
N SER A 182 -10.41 -18.26 -3.35
CA SER A 182 -9.53 -17.20 -2.79
C SER A 182 -8.24 -16.96 -3.60
N MET A 183 -8.38 -16.60 -4.87
CA MET A 183 -7.29 -16.31 -5.80
C MET A 183 -6.77 -14.88 -5.67
N THR A 184 -5.45 -14.73 -5.72
CA THR A 184 -4.77 -13.44 -5.77
C THR A 184 -4.81 -12.87 -7.19
N ILE A 185 -5.89 -12.17 -7.50
CA ILE A 185 -6.16 -11.52 -8.80
C ILE A 185 -5.24 -10.29 -9.02
N GLY A 186 -4.82 -10.09 -10.27
CA GLY A 186 -4.01 -8.93 -10.69
C GLY A 186 -4.84 -7.65 -10.92
N VAL A 187 -4.21 -6.47 -11.01
CA VAL A 187 -4.94 -5.20 -11.17
C VAL A 187 -5.75 -5.14 -12.48
N GLU A 188 -5.18 -5.59 -13.60
CA GLU A 188 -5.89 -5.60 -14.90
C GLU A 188 -7.08 -6.57 -14.89
N GLU A 189 -6.87 -7.78 -14.35
CA GLU A 189 -7.89 -8.82 -14.21
C GLU A 189 -9.02 -8.41 -13.26
N PHE A 190 -8.70 -7.68 -12.18
CA PHE A 190 -9.67 -7.05 -11.28
C PHE A 190 -10.51 -5.99 -12.00
N MET A 191 -9.88 -5.11 -12.78
CA MET A 191 -10.59 -4.09 -13.57
C MET A 191 -11.47 -4.72 -14.68
N ASP A 192 -10.98 -5.78 -15.34
CA ASP A 192 -11.75 -6.53 -16.34
C ASP A 192 -13.00 -7.17 -15.74
N PHE A 193 -12.86 -7.78 -14.56
CA PHE A 193 -13.97 -8.33 -13.79
C PHE A 193 -14.97 -7.24 -13.37
N ARG A 194 -14.50 -6.18 -12.69
CA ARG A 194 -15.35 -5.08 -12.16
C ARG A 194 -16.11 -4.33 -13.27
N ARG A 195 -15.54 -4.20 -14.48
CA ARG A 195 -16.25 -3.65 -15.65
C ARG A 195 -17.48 -4.45 -16.06
N SER A 196 -17.57 -5.73 -15.70
CA SER A 196 -18.74 -6.57 -15.97
C SER A 196 -19.77 -6.59 -14.83
N SER A 197 -19.38 -6.43 -13.56
CA SER A 197 -20.35 -6.49 -12.45
C SER A 197 -21.08 -5.17 -12.13
N ILE A 198 -20.65 -4.02 -12.67
CA ILE A 198 -21.14 -2.69 -12.26
C ILE A 198 -22.33 -2.11 -13.08
N ALA A 199 -22.97 -2.87 -13.96
CA ALA A 199 -24.13 -2.42 -14.78
C ALA A 199 -24.00 -1.07 -15.54
N VAL A 200 -22.78 -0.57 -15.77
CA VAL A 200 -22.54 0.73 -16.43
C VAL A 200 -23.00 0.73 -17.88
N TYR A 201 -22.80 -0.36 -18.63
CA TYR A 201 -23.26 -0.43 -20.03
C TYR A 201 -24.79 -0.32 -20.14
N PRO A 202 -25.62 -1.14 -19.44
CA PRO A 202 -27.07 -0.93 -19.37
C PRO A 202 -27.48 0.51 -19.00
N SER A 203 -26.75 1.14 -18.07
CA SER A 203 -26.99 2.53 -17.66
C SER A 203 -26.74 3.54 -18.78
N LEU A 204 -25.71 3.34 -19.61
CA LEU A 204 -25.47 4.16 -20.81
C LEU A 204 -26.58 4.00 -21.85
N GLU A 205 -27.07 2.77 -22.06
CA GLU A 205 -28.21 2.52 -22.96
C GLU A 205 -29.53 3.14 -22.46
N LEU A 206 -29.71 3.24 -21.13
CA LEU A 206 -30.83 3.97 -20.51
C LEU A 206 -30.72 5.49 -20.70
N ILE A 207 -29.50 6.05 -20.64
CA ILE A 207 -29.28 7.47 -20.97
C ILE A 207 -29.54 7.75 -22.45
N GLU A 208 -29.15 6.85 -23.37
CA GLU A 208 -29.50 6.96 -24.80
C GLU A 208 -31.03 6.99 -25.00
N TYR A 209 -31.76 6.08 -24.35
CA TYR A 209 -33.22 6.03 -24.37
C TYR A 209 -33.86 7.33 -23.86
N ALA A 210 -33.39 7.82 -22.71
CA ALA A 210 -34.00 8.97 -22.04
C ALA A 210 -33.74 10.30 -22.76
N GLN A 211 -32.54 10.46 -23.35
CA GLN A 211 -32.20 11.64 -24.15
C GLN A 211 -32.64 11.53 -25.63
N GLY A 212 -33.16 10.37 -26.05
CA GLY A 212 -33.61 10.12 -27.43
C GLY A 212 -32.46 10.10 -28.44
N ILE A 213 -31.28 9.64 -28.02
CA ILE A 213 -30.07 9.57 -28.85
C ILE A 213 -30.16 8.35 -29.77
N GLU A 214 -30.02 8.55 -31.08
CA GLU A 214 -29.95 7.46 -32.06
C GLU A 214 -28.63 7.50 -32.83
N LEU A 215 -27.69 6.63 -32.42
CA LEU A 215 -26.39 6.48 -33.05
C LEU A 215 -26.30 5.21 -33.92
N PRO A 216 -25.82 5.30 -35.18
CA PRO A 216 -25.65 4.14 -36.04
C PRO A 216 -24.64 3.12 -35.50
N LEU A 217 -24.89 1.83 -35.72
CA LEU A 217 -24.02 0.72 -35.29
C LEU A 217 -22.56 0.82 -35.80
N HIS A 218 -22.29 1.56 -36.88
CA HIS A 218 -20.92 1.75 -37.37
C HIS A 218 -20.12 2.75 -36.53
N VAL A 219 -20.79 3.66 -35.81
CA VAL A 219 -20.17 4.61 -34.87
C VAL A 219 -19.69 3.85 -33.62
N PHE A 220 -20.54 2.98 -33.06
CA PHE A 220 -20.17 2.09 -31.95
C PHE A 220 -19.10 1.05 -32.27
N LYS A 221 -18.81 0.79 -33.56
CA LYS A 221 -17.69 -0.05 -34.00
C LYS A 221 -16.37 0.72 -34.11
N ASN A 222 -16.37 2.04 -33.97
CA ASN A 222 -15.14 2.82 -33.98
C ASN A 222 -14.39 2.64 -32.65
N ARG A 223 -13.09 2.37 -32.73
CA ARG A 223 -12.18 2.21 -31.59
C ARG A 223 -12.33 3.33 -30.56
N ALA A 224 -12.34 4.60 -31.00
CA ALA A 224 -12.42 5.75 -30.11
C ALA A 224 -13.72 5.78 -29.30
N VAL A 225 -14.85 5.38 -29.89
CA VAL A 225 -16.15 5.31 -29.19
C VAL A 225 -16.17 4.16 -28.16
N THR A 226 -15.60 3.01 -28.52
CA THR A 226 -15.40 1.90 -27.57
C THR A 226 -14.47 2.29 -26.42
N ASP A 227 -13.36 2.99 -26.70
CA ASP A 227 -12.44 3.49 -25.69
C ASP A 227 -13.11 4.53 -24.78
N LEU A 228 -13.94 5.45 -25.30
CA LEU A 228 -14.72 6.38 -24.47
C LEU A 228 -15.72 5.67 -23.56
N ARG A 229 -16.44 4.65 -24.05
CA ARG A 229 -17.35 3.81 -23.22
C ARG A 229 -16.57 3.05 -22.14
N ARG A 230 -15.43 2.44 -22.51
CA ARG A 230 -14.54 1.73 -21.58
C ARG A 230 -14.01 2.66 -20.49
N ILE A 231 -13.50 3.84 -20.86
CA ILE A 231 -13.00 4.84 -19.91
C ILE A 231 -14.13 5.33 -19.00
N SER A 232 -15.33 5.56 -19.51
CA SER A 232 -16.50 5.92 -18.68
C SER A 232 -16.86 4.82 -17.67
N SER A 233 -16.68 3.55 -18.04
CA SER A 233 -16.86 2.39 -17.16
C SER A 233 -15.73 2.28 -16.13
N ASP A 234 -14.47 2.33 -16.55
CA ASP A 234 -13.30 2.31 -15.65
C ASP A 234 -13.35 3.44 -14.60
N ILE A 235 -13.73 4.66 -15.04
CA ILE A 235 -13.96 5.80 -14.16
C ILE A 235 -15.05 5.49 -13.13
N SER A 236 -16.18 4.91 -13.55
CA SER A 236 -17.29 4.57 -12.64
C SER A 236 -16.93 3.43 -11.68
N CYS A 237 -16.20 2.40 -12.15
CA CYS A 237 -15.68 1.28 -11.34
C CYS A 237 -14.86 1.75 -10.13
N LEU A 238 -14.03 2.78 -10.32
CA LEU A 238 -13.14 3.33 -9.29
C LEU A 238 -13.84 4.30 -8.31
N TYR A 239 -15.15 4.59 -8.50
CA TYR A 239 -15.90 5.60 -7.72
C TYR A 239 -17.12 5.10 -6.93
N GLU A 240 -17.79 4.01 -7.32
CA GLU A 240 -19.12 3.66 -6.77
C GLU A 240 -19.10 2.99 -5.37
N ASP A 241 -19.99 3.40 -4.45
CA ASP A 241 -19.83 3.27 -2.99
C ASP A 241 -20.91 2.43 -2.25
N SER A 242 -20.63 1.99 -1.00
CA SER A 242 -21.56 1.35 -0.03
C SER A 242 -21.26 1.69 1.46
N HIS A 243 -22.27 2.08 2.24
CA HIS A 243 -22.23 2.26 3.72
C HIS A 243 -23.57 1.84 4.34
N ASP A 244 -23.62 1.29 5.55
CA ASP A 244 -23.61 2.04 6.82
C ASP A 244 -22.62 1.43 7.86
N THR A 245 -22.26 2.19 8.90
CA THR A 245 -21.52 1.73 10.08
C THR A 245 -22.26 1.95 11.41
N SER A 246 -23.58 2.24 11.34
CA SER A 246 -24.43 2.61 12.48
C SER A 246 -25.48 1.54 12.79
N VAL A 247 -25.47 1.04 14.04
CA VAL A 247 -26.57 0.27 14.70
C VAL A 247 -26.69 -1.24 14.40
N LYS A 248 -26.22 -2.02 15.40
CA LYS A 248 -26.58 -3.42 15.78
C LYS A 248 -26.20 -4.59 14.85
N MET A 249 -25.76 -5.67 15.48
CA MET A 249 -25.54 -6.98 14.84
C MET A 249 -26.86 -7.52 14.25
N GLY A 250 -26.87 -7.89 12.97
CA GLY A 250 -28.02 -8.58 12.36
C GLY A 250 -27.97 -8.73 10.84
N SER A 251 -27.51 -7.71 10.11
CA SER A 251 -27.40 -7.72 8.65
C SER A 251 -26.11 -7.00 8.23
N GLN A 252 -25.34 -7.60 7.32
CA GLN A 252 -23.92 -7.28 7.13
C GLN A 252 -23.64 -6.87 5.68
N SER A 253 -24.09 -5.66 5.34
CA SER A 253 -24.12 -5.22 3.95
C SER A 253 -22.74 -5.06 3.32
N THR A 254 -22.50 -5.70 2.17
CA THR A 254 -21.16 -5.87 1.58
C THR A 254 -21.16 -5.57 0.09
N ARG A 255 -21.21 -4.29 -0.30
CA ARG A 255 -20.99 -3.87 -1.70
C ARG A 255 -19.69 -3.08 -1.86
N GLN A 256 -19.02 -3.27 -2.99
CA GLN A 256 -17.61 -2.91 -3.20
C GLN A 256 -17.44 -1.54 -3.90
N ASN A 257 -16.77 -0.58 -3.24
CA ASN A 257 -15.97 0.47 -3.90
C ASN A 257 -14.50 0.04 -3.86
N ASP A 258 -13.68 0.86 -4.46
CA ASP A 258 -12.24 0.86 -4.29
C ASP A 258 -11.76 1.99 -3.36
N VAL A 259 -12.23 3.22 -3.57
CA VAL A 259 -11.70 4.42 -2.89
C VAL A 259 -12.48 4.81 -1.64
N LEU A 260 -13.82 4.95 -1.72
CA LEU A 260 -14.61 5.47 -0.60
C LEU A 260 -15.03 4.35 0.40
N SER A 261 -15.35 3.15 -0.09
CA SER A 261 -15.58 1.98 0.79
C SER A 261 -14.31 1.46 1.45
N TYR A 262 -13.10 1.94 1.11
CA TYR A 262 -11.87 1.51 1.79
C TYR A 262 -11.96 1.68 3.32
N ARG A 263 -12.72 2.69 3.79
CA ARG A 263 -13.14 2.87 5.19
C ARG A 263 -13.84 1.60 5.74
N LYS A 264 -14.83 1.08 5.01
CA LYS A 264 -15.68 -0.07 5.37
C LYS A 264 -15.03 -1.43 5.10
N ASP A 265 -14.30 -1.59 3.99
CA ASP A 265 -13.62 -2.86 3.64
C ASP A 265 -12.55 -3.21 4.67
N LEU A 266 -11.84 -2.19 5.16
CA LEU A 266 -10.99 -2.28 6.34
C LEU A 266 -11.76 -2.78 7.58
N ALA A 267 -12.95 -2.24 7.85
CA ALA A 267 -13.75 -2.61 9.02
C ALA A 267 -14.34 -4.03 8.95
N LEU A 268 -14.74 -4.48 7.75
CA LEU A 268 -15.36 -5.79 7.50
C LEU A 268 -14.34 -6.88 7.12
N GLY A 269 -13.12 -6.53 6.74
CA GLY A 269 -12.08 -7.48 6.30
C GLY A 269 -12.23 -7.94 4.85
N VAL A 270 -12.89 -7.15 3.99
CA VAL A 270 -13.16 -7.48 2.59
C VAL A 270 -11.89 -7.26 1.76
N GLU A 271 -11.41 -8.30 1.07
CA GLU A 271 -10.16 -8.24 0.30
C GLU A 271 -10.35 -7.86 -1.18
N HIS A 272 -11.59 -7.71 -1.66
CA HIS A 272 -11.96 -7.38 -3.05
C HIS A 272 -12.03 -5.87 -3.29
N ASN A 273 -10.89 -5.18 -3.21
CA ASN A 273 -10.76 -3.74 -3.41
C ASN A 273 -9.36 -3.44 -4.00
N ILE A 274 -9.24 -2.55 -4.98
CA ILE A 274 -8.00 -2.23 -5.70
C ILE A 274 -6.89 -1.71 -4.76
N ILE A 275 -7.25 -0.99 -3.70
CA ILE A 275 -6.32 -0.53 -2.66
C ILE A 275 -5.82 -1.73 -1.87
N HIS A 276 -6.65 -2.75 -1.62
CA HIS A 276 -6.19 -4.02 -1.05
C HIS A 276 -5.31 -4.82 -2.02
N VAL A 277 -5.56 -4.79 -3.33
CA VAL A 277 -4.68 -5.39 -4.35
C VAL A 277 -3.30 -4.71 -4.36
N TYR A 278 -3.24 -3.37 -4.38
CA TYR A 278 -2.00 -2.60 -4.28
C TYR A 278 -1.28 -2.80 -2.93
N ARG A 279 -2.02 -2.92 -1.81
CA ARG A 279 -1.44 -3.28 -0.51
C ARG A 279 -0.86 -4.69 -0.46
N LYS A 280 -1.49 -5.68 -1.13
CA LYS A 280 -0.94 -7.04 -1.29
C LYS A 280 0.36 -7.04 -2.10
N GLN A 281 0.55 -6.07 -3.00
CA GLN A 281 1.81 -5.82 -3.73
C GLN A 281 2.87 -5.07 -2.90
N GLY A 282 2.57 -4.71 -1.63
CA GLY A 282 3.53 -4.12 -0.69
C GLY A 282 3.48 -2.60 -0.57
N LEU A 283 2.53 -1.91 -1.22
CA LEU A 283 2.38 -0.46 -1.12
C LEU A 283 1.74 -0.06 0.22
N SER A 284 2.13 1.11 0.75
CA SER A 284 1.43 1.71 1.89
C SER A 284 0.06 2.26 1.47
N GLU A 285 -0.82 2.54 2.45
CA GLU A 285 -2.20 2.95 2.17
C GLU A 285 -2.29 4.25 1.37
N GLN A 286 -1.44 5.24 1.65
CA GLN A 286 -1.40 6.46 0.85
C GLN A 286 -0.83 6.19 -0.53
N GLN A 287 0.25 5.41 -0.66
CA GLN A 287 0.83 5.07 -1.98
C GLN A 287 -0.13 4.25 -2.86
N ALA A 288 -0.97 3.40 -2.28
CA ALA A 288 -2.01 2.69 -3.01
C ALA A 288 -3.12 3.63 -3.51
N VAL A 289 -3.45 4.68 -2.75
CA VAL A 289 -4.40 5.73 -3.16
C VAL A 289 -3.77 6.66 -4.20
N ASP A 290 -2.50 7.00 -4.05
CA ASP A 290 -1.72 7.79 -5.01
C ASP A 290 -1.61 7.04 -6.37
N ALA A 291 -1.47 5.71 -6.35
CA ALA A 291 -1.51 4.87 -7.55
C ALA A 291 -2.89 4.90 -8.25
N VAL A 292 -3.99 4.95 -7.48
CA VAL A 292 -5.34 5.16 -8.05
C VAL A 292 -5.52 6.58 -8.60
N GLU A 293 -4.90 7.61 -7.99
CA GLU A 293 -4.85 8.97 -8.55
C GLU A 293 -4.04 9.01 -9.89
N GLU A 294 -3.00 8.20 -10.02
CA GLU A 294 -2.29 7.99 -11.28
C GLU A 294 -3.16 7.26 -12.32
N MET A 295 -3.94 6.25 -11.93
CA MET A 295 -4.91 5.59 -12.81
C MET A 295 -5.96 6.58 -13.36
N PHE A 296 -6.55 7.43 -12.51
CA PHE A 296 -7.47 8.48 -12.96
C PHE A 296 -6.80 9.46 -13.92
N SER A 297 -5.56 9.87 -13.64
CA SER A 297 -4.76 10.72 -14.52
C SER A 297 -4.53 10.06 -15.89
N GLY A 298 -4.29 8.75 -15.91
CA GLY A 298 -4.20 7.93 -17.12
C GLY A 298 -5.52 7.85 -17.91
N LEU A 299 -6.64 7.63 -17.23
CA LEU A 299 -7.98 7.58 -17.84
C LEU A 299 -8.38 8.93 -18.44
N TYR A 300 -8.13 10.04 -17.75
CA TYR A 300 -8.34 11.39 -18.29
C TYR A 300 -7.50 11.67 -19.53
N LYS A 301 -6.22 11.25 -19.54
CA LYS A 301 -5.36 11.35 -20.73
C LYS A 301 -5.89 10.49 -21.88
N GLY A 302 -6.33 9.26 -21.58
CA GLY A 302 -6.97 8.36 -22.54
C GLY A 302 -8.21 8.97 -23.18
N TRP A 303 -9.04 9.66 -22.40
CA TRP A 303 -10.25 10.33 -22.90
C TRP A 303 -9.89 11.40 -23.94
N TYR A 304 -8.93 12.28 -23.64
CA TYR A 304 -8.50 13.31 -24.60
C TYR A 304 -7.85 12.73 -25.87
N LEU A 305 -7.13 11.61 -25.76
CA LEU A 305 -6.60 10.90 -26.92
C LEU A 305 -7.72 10.30 -27.77
N ALA A 306 -8.69 9.62 -27.16
CA ALA A 306 -9.86 9.08 -27.87
C ALA A 306 -10.67 10.19 -28.55
N LEU A 307 -10.88 11.34 -27.91
CA LEU A 307 -11.49 12.52 -28.53
C LEU A 307 -10.72 13.01 -29.77
N SER A 308 -9.38 12.98 -29.74
CA SER A 308 -8.55 13.40 -30.89
C SER A 308 -8.54 12.39 -32.05
N GLU A 309 -8.90 11.13 -31.79
CA GLU A 309 -9.04 10.07 -32.79
C GLU A 309 -10.45 9.98 -33.40
N LEU A 310 -11.44 10.75 -32.91
CA LEU A 310 -12.81 10.74 -33.46
C LEU A 310 -12.84 11.31 -34.88
N PRO A 311 -13.27 10.55 -35.91
CA PRO A 311 -13.58 11.11 -37.22
C PRO A 311 -14.93 11.86 -37.17
N SER A 312 -15.16 12.78 -38.11
CA SER A 312 -16.49 13.34 -38.35
C SER A 312 -17.30 12.40 -39.23
N TRP A 313 -18.53 12.09 -38.81
CA TRP A 313 -19.50 11.29 -39.55
C TRP A 313 -20.58 12.16 -40.21
N GLY A 314 -20.56 13.48 -39.96
CA GLY A 314 -21.48 14.47 -40.49
C GLY A 314 -22.34 15.08 -39.38
N GLU A 315 -22.72 16.36 -39.55
CA GLU A 315 -23.29 17.23 -38.51
C GLU A 315 -24.39 16.58 -37.65
N GLN A 316 -25.31 15.82 -38.25
CA GLN A 316 -26.39 15.15 -37.52
C GLN A 316 -25.88 14.03 -36.60
N ILE A 317 -24.95 13.20 -37.07
CA ILE A 317 -24.36 12.11 -36.27
C ILE A 317 -23.41 12.70 -35.22
N ASP A 318 -22.60 13.68 -35.60
CA ASP A 318 -21.64 14.34 -34.72
C ASP A 318 -22.36 15.06 -33.55
N ARG A 319 -23.53 15.66 -33.80
CA ARG A 319 -24.38 16.26 -32.75
C ARG A 319 -24.91 15.23 -31.76
N GLU A 320 -25.39 14.08 -32.23
CA GLU A 320 -25.86 13.01 -31.34
C GLU A 320 -24.69 12.34 -30.60
N MET A 321 -23.50 12.25 -31.21
CA MET A 321 -22.27 11.81 -30.54
C MET A 321 -21.84 12.74 -29.41
N LEU A 322 -21.99 14.06 -29.57
CA LEU A 322 -21.69 15.02 -28.51
C LEU A 322 -22.65 14.85 -27.32
N LYS A 323 -23.95 14.67 -27.57
CA LYS A 323 -24.92 14.32 -26.50
C LYS A 323 -24.56 13.00 -25.81
N TYR A 324 -24.14 11.99 -26.57
CA TYR A 324 -23.72 10.70 -26.01
C TYR A 324 -22.50 10.85 -25.10
N MET A 325 -21.50 11.62 -25.54
CA MET A 325 -20.33 11.98 -24.72
C MET A 325 -20.68 12.82 -23.49
N ASP A 326 -21.69 13.69 -23.57
CA ASP A 326 -22.25 14.36 -22.39
C ASP A 326 -22.93 13.33 -21.46
N GLY A 327 -23.71 12.40 -22.00
CA GLY A 327 -24.35 11.30 -21.27
C GLY A 327 -23.36 10.42 -20.49
N CYS A 328 -22.27 9.97 -21.12
CA CYS A 328 -21.19 9.24 -20.43
C CYS A 328 -20.60 10.04 -19.26
N ARG A 329 -20.38 11.35 -19.45
CA ARG A 329 -19.87 12.23 -18.39
C ARG A 329 -20.91 12.48 -17.30
N TYR A 330 -22.20 12.61 -17.65
CA TYR A 330 -23.30 12.77 -16.70
C TYR A 330 -23.52 11.52 -15.84
N LEU A 331 -23.34 10.31 -16.40
CA LEU A 331 -23.33 9.07 -15.64
C LEU A 331 -22.26 9.10 -14.54
N ALA A 332 -21.00 9.25 -14.95
CA ALA A 332 -19.85 9.22 -14.04
C ALA A 332 -19.92 10.35 -13.00
N ILE A 333 -20.29 11.57 -13.39
CA ILE A 333 -20.32 12.71 -12.47
C ILE A 333 -21.56 12.69 -11.57
N GLY A 334 -22.69 12.18 -12.06
CA GLY A 334 -23.90 11.97 -11.29
C GLY A 334 -23.65 10.99 -10.15
N ASN A 335 -22.97 9.86 -10.45
CA ASN A 335 -22.54 8.87 -9.46
C ASN A 335 -21.68 9.54 -8.38
N ILE A 336 -20.61 10.25 -8.76
CA ILE A 336 -19.71 10.94 -7.80
C ILE A 336 -20.48 11.94 -6.92
N TYR A 337 -21.29 12.83 -7.52
CA TYR A 337 -22.02 13.86 -6.76
C TYR A 337 -23.06 13.24 -5.82
N TRP A 338 -23.78 12.20 -6.26
CA TRP A 338 -24.71 11.44 -5.44
C TRP A 338 -23.98 10.77 -4.27
N SER A 339 -22.79 10.20 -4.51
CA SER A 339 -21.95 9.59 -3.47
C SER A 339 -21.52 10.59 -2.38
N PHE A 340 -21.25 11.85 -2.72
CA PHE A 340 -20.91 12.86 -1.71
C PHE A 340 -22.12 13.49 -1.00
N MET A 341 -23.33 13.43 -1.56
CA MET A 341 -24.47 14.24 -1.10
C MET A 341 -25.55 13.47 -0.32
N THR A 342 -25.78 12.19 -0.61
CA THR A 342 -26.90 11.41 -0.03
C THR A 342 -26.74 11.07 1.46
N GLY A 343 -25.53 11.22 2.00
CA GLY A 343 -25.20 10.73 3.33
C GLY A 343 -25.14 9.20 3.44
N ARG A 344 -25.44 8.45 2.36
CA ARG A 344 -25.34 6.98 2.26
C ARG A 344 -23.92 6.46 2.46
N TYR A 345 -22.92 7.34 2.52
CA TYR A 345 -21.51 7.04 2.27
C TYR A 345 -20.54 7.65 3.28
N LEU A 346 -20.51 8.98 3.32
CA LEU A 346 -19.68 9.74 4.24
C LEU A 346 -20.51 10.31 5.40
N GLY A 347 -21.78 9.91 5.54
CA GLY A 347 -22.71 10.48 6.50
C GLY A 347 -22.81 12.00 6.34
N SER A 348 -22.71 12.73 7.45
CA SER A 348 -22.60 14.19 7.46
C SER A 348 -21.23 14.74 7.06
N GLU A 349 -20.20 13.89 6.88
CA GLU A 349 -18.84 14.33 6.50
C GLU A 349 -18.70 14.59 4.99
N GLY A 350 -19.66 14.18 4.15
CA GLY A 350 -19.52 14.17 2.68
C GLY A 350 -19.05 15.49 2.06
N GLU A 351 -19.68 16.62 2.41
CA GLU A 351 -19.28 17.93 1.90
C GLU A 351 -17.89 18.37 2.42
N THR A 352 -17.53 17.97 3.64
CA THR A 352 -16.23 18.26 4.25
C THR A 352 -15.12 17.46 3.59
N VAL A 353 -15.33 16.17 3.36
CA VAL A 353 -14.39 15.28 2.67
C VAL A 353 -14.23 15.72 1.21
N ARG A 354 -15.32 16.14 0.54
CA ARG A 354 -15.26 16.71 -0.81
C ARG A 354 -14.36 17.96 -0.89
N LYS A 355 -14.48 18.87 0.07
CA LYS A 355 -13.70 20.14 0.10
C LYS A 355 -12.24 19.94 0.54
N THR A 356 -12.00 19.05 1.50
CA THR A 356 -10.66 18.84 2.08
C THR A 356 -9.86 17.74 1.40
N ARG A 357 -10.54 16.81 0.70
CA ARG A 357 -10.02 15.52 0.21
C ARG A 357 -9.48 14.61 1.31
N MET A 358 -9.81 14.87 2.57
CA MET A 358 -9.33 14.10 3.73
C MET A 358 -10.44 13.18 4.24
N MET A 359 -10.38 11.90 3.88
CA MET A 359 -11.33 10.91 4.36
C MET A 359 -10.81 10.24 5.63
N ALA A 360 -11.59 10.26 6.71
CA ALA A 360 -11.27 9.47 7.90
C ALA A 360 -11.40 7.95 7.64
N LEU A 361 -10.65 7.12 8.38
CA LEU A 361 -10.69 5.65 8.34
C LEU A 361 -10.94 5.07 9.74
N PRO A 362 -11.57 3.89 9.87
CA PRO A 362 -11.87 3.27 11.15
C PRO A 362 -10.73 2.34 11.60
N LEU A 363 -10.72 2.04 12.90
CA LEU A 363 -9.70 1.23 13.53
C LEU A 363 -10.09 -0.25 13.49
N THR A 364 -9.54 -0.99 12.53
CA THR A 364 -9.79 -2.44 12.32
C THR A 364 -9.05 -3.30 13.35
N ALA A 365 -9.36 -4.59 13.52
CA ALA A 365 -8.66 -5.44 14.49
C ALA A 365 -7.15 -5.61 14.23
N ARG A 366 -6.70 -5.68 12.96
CA ARG A 366 -5.25 -5.60 12.62
C ARG A 366 -4.68 -4.21 12.95
N HIS A 367 -5.50 -3.16 12.87
CA HIS A 367 -5.18 -1.83 13.40
C HIS A 367 -5.46 -1.67 14.91
N LEU A 368 -6.01 -2.63 15.66
CA LEU A 368 -5.93 -2.61 17.12
C LEU A 368 -4.57 -3.16 17.61
N ILE A 369 -3.84 -3.80 16.69
CA ILE A 369 -2.43 -4.16 16.84
C ILE A 369 -1.51 -3.03 16.31
N SER A 370 -1.82 -2.39 15.18
CA SER A 370 -0.96 -1.32 14.58
C SER A 370 -1.37 0.15 14.87
N PHE A 371 -2.63 0.41 15.20
CA PHE A 371 -3.16 1.61 15.87
C PHE A 371 -3.57 1.28 17.31
N ARG A 372 -2.59 0.76 18.06
CA ARG A 372 -2.32 1.45 19.31
C ARG A 372 -1.97 2.91 18.93
N PRO A 373 -2.74 3.96 19.31
CA PRO A 373 -2.04 5.17 19.76
C PRO A 373 -1.03 4.69 20.81
N PRO A 374 0.12 5.35 21.07
CA PRO A 374 0.95 4.93 22.19
C PRO A 374 0.03 4.86 23.44
N THR A 375 -0.30 3.64 23.91
CA THR A 375 -1.66 3.11 24.29
C THR A 375 -2.89 3.98 24.61
N ALA A 376 -2.97 5.03 25.43
CA ALA A 376 -2.03 5.64 26.36
C ALA A 376 -0.92 4.69 26.83
N ARG A 377 0.31 4.90 26.33
CA ARG A 377 1.52 4.33 26.87
C ARG A 377 1.50 4.98 28.23
N THR A 378 1.57 4.20 29.29
CA THR A 378 2.55 4.53 30.32
C THR A 378 3.88 4.64 29.58
N MET A 379 4.10 5.78 28.91
CA MET A 379 5.40 6.18 28.43
C MET A 379 6.10 6.37 29.74
N THR A 380 6.84 5.34 30.11
CA THR A 380 7.86 5.36 31.13
C THR A 380 8.94 6.28 30.60
N SER A 381 8.59 7.56 30.50
CA SER A 381 9.49 8.62 30.12
C SER A 381 10.43 8.83 31.29
N PHE A 382 11.71 8.96 30.97
CA PHE A 382 12.71 9.30 31.95
C PHE A 382 13.60 10.39 31.37
N VAL A 383 14.09 11.27 32.26
CA VAL A 383 15.13 12.21 31.88
C VAL A 383 16.43 11.41 31.74
N LEU A 384 17.08 11.52 30.58
CA LEU A 384 18.35 10.88 30.30
C LEU A 384 19.40 11.34 31.33
N PRO A 385 20.06 10.42 32.07
CA PRO A 385 21.09 10.80 33.02
C PRO A 385 22.19 11.65 32.37
N ASN A 386 22.68 12.65 33.09
CA ASN A 386 23.75 13.55 32.66
C ASN A 386 23.48 14.30 31.34
N SER A 387 22.21 14.50 30.96
CA SER A 387 21.85 15.37 29.83
C SER A 387 21.74 16.84 30.25
N SER A 388 22.29 17.73 29.42
CA SER A 388 22.12 19.19 29.52
C SER A 388 21.97 19.76 28.11
N PRO A 389 20.81 20.30 27.72
CA PRO A 389 19.56 20.41 28.48
C PRO A 389 18.97 19.04 28.85
N GLU A 390 17.97 19.02 29.73
CA GLU A 390 17.23 17.79 30.08
C GLU A 390 16.65 17.13 28.84
N CYS A 391 17.12 15.93 28.51
CA CYS A 391 16.62 15.15 27.39
C CYS A 391 15.58 14.14 27.86
N THR A 392 14.32 14.33 27.46
CA THR A 392 13.26 13.35 27.75
C THR A 392 13.37 12.15 26.81
N VAL A 393 13.49 10.94 27.37
CA VAL A 393 13.49 9.68 26.62
C VAL A 393 12.13 9.01 26.77
N ASN A 394 11.38 8.92 25.68
CA ASN A 394 10.07 8.26 25.61
C ASN A 394 10.22 6.80 25.17
N LEU A 395 9.86 5.87 26.04
CA LEU A 395 9.94 4.43 25.79
C LEU A 395 8.71 3.87 25.07
N THR A 396 8.86 2.68 24.48
CA THR A 396 7.76 1.79 24.05
C THR A 396 7.35 0.87 25.21
N ASN A 397 6.16 0.25 25.12
CA ASN A 397 5.63 -0.60 26.22
C ASN A 397 6.41 -1.93 26.41
N ASP A 398 7.23 -2.30 25.44
CA ASP A 398 7.99 -3.55 25.35
C ASP A 398 9.45 -3.41 25.81
N ILE A 399 9.88 -2.24 26.27
CA ILE A 399 11.21 -2.01 26.84
C ILE A 399 11.15 -1.18 28.12
N THR A 400 11.94 -1.55 29.12
CA THR A 400 12.12 -0.77 30.35
C THR A 400 13.32 0.18 30.25
N LYS A 401 13.34 1.21 31.12
CA LYS A 401 14.49 2.13 31.26
C LYS A 401 15.81 1.37 31.42
N ASP A 402 15.85 0.37 32.30
CA ASP A 402 17.09 -0.35 32.63
C ASP A 402 17.51 -1.30 31.50
N GLN A 403 16.58 -1.79 30.67
CA GLN A 403 16.90 -2.53 29.44
C GLN A 403 17.48 -1.60 28.36
N LEU A 404 16.89 -0.42 28.12
CA LEU A 404 17.47 0.52 27.16
C LEU A 404 18.83 1.06 27.62
N LEU A 405 18.96 1.40 28.90
CA LEU A 405 20.21 1.88 29.49
C LEU A 405 21.26 0.77 29.67
N SER A 406 20.88 -0.51 29.62
CA SER A 406 21.85 -1.62 29.61
C SER A 406 22.30 -2.00 28.19
N PHE A 407 21.52 -1.69 27.16
CA PHE A 407 21.82 -1.99 25.76
C PHE A 407 23.09 -1.26 25.25
N THR A 408 24.08 -2.04 24.83
CA THR A 408 25.42 -1.56 24.48
C THR A 408 25.43 -0.58 23.29
N ALA A 409 24.61 -0.82 22.26
CA ALA A 409 24.48 0.11 21.14
C ALA A 409 23.95 1.49 21.59
N PHE A 410 22.90 1.52 22.42
CA PHE A 410 22.35 2.78 22.95
C PHE A 410 23.37 3.52 23.82
N LYS A 411 24.08 2.82 24.72
CA LYS A 411 25.16 3.41 25.54
C LYS A 411 26.27 4.04 24.69
N ASN A 412 26.76 3.30 23.70
CA ASN A 412 27.84 3.77 22.83
C ASN A 412 27.39 4.99 22.02
N TRP A 413 26.24 4.89 21.35
CA TRP A 413 25.67 5.98 20.56
C TRP A 413 25.45 7.25 21.40
N ILE A 414 24.81 7.15 22.57
CA ILE A 414 24.50 8.33 23.38
C ILE A 414 25.75 8.97 23.97
N SER A 415 26.74 8.18 24.40
CA SER A 415 28.01 8.69 24.92
C SER A 415 28.82 9.41 23.83
N THR A 416 28.90 8.82 22.62
CA THR A 416 29.61 9.43 21.49
C THR A 416 28.91 10.72 21.03
N LEU A 417 27.57 10.72 20.94
CA LEU A 417 26.80 11.91 20.59
C LEU A 417 26.95 13.03 21.64
N GLN A 418 26.89 12.71 22.93
CA GLN A 418 27.08 13.71 24.00
C GLN A 418 28.48 14.32 23.98
N HIS A 419 29.52 13.51 23.70
CA HIS A 419 30.89 14.00 23.53
C HIS A 419 31.02 14.93 22.31
N SER A 420 30.47 14.54 21.16
CA SER A 420 30.46 15.34 19.94
C SER A 420 29.76 16.69 20.14
N LEU A 421 28.55 16.67 20.73
CA LEU A 421 27.81 17.89 21.04
C LEU A 421 28.57 18.82 22.01
N ALA A 422 29.44 18.29 22.88
CA ALA A 422 30.28 19.09 23.75
C ALA A 422 31.45 19.79 23.04
N GLN A 423 31.95 19.25 21.90
CA GLN A 423 33.02 19.89 21.12
C GLN A 423 32.62 21.26 20.55
N GLN A 424 31.31 21.51 20.41
CA GLN A 424 30.75 22.81 20.02
C GLN A 424 31.09 23.97 20.99
N GLN A 425 31.64 23.68 22.18
CA GLN A 425 32.17 24.71 23.09
C GLN A 425 33.51 25.31 22.62
N ASN A 426 34.19 24.68 21.65
CA ASN A 426 35.42 25.22 21.05
C ASN A 426 35.08 26.31 20.02
N LYS A 427 35.78 27.45 20.09
CA LYS A 427 35.58 28.61 19.20
C LYS A 427 35.82 28.30 17.72
N ASP A 428 36.69 27.34 17.43
CA ASP A 428 37.00 26.94 16.06
C ASP A 428 36.00 25.90 15.50
N HIS A 429 35.00 25.51 16.28
CA HIS A 429 33.97 24.56 15.85
C HIS A 429 32.90 25.24 14.98
N VAL A 430 32.50 24.60 13.88
CA VAL A 430 31.57 25.16 12.87
C VAL A 430 30.22 25.59 13.46
N PHE A 431 29.78 24.95 14.54
CA PHE A 431 28.52 25.26 15.25
C PHE A 431 28.72 26.04 16.56
N TYR A 432 29.86 26.69 16.79
CA TYR A 432 30.13 27.44 18.02
C TYR A 432 29.11 28.56 18.29
N ASP A 433 28.75 29.34 17.26
CA ASP A 433 27.83 30.47 17.39
C ASP A 433 26.37 30.05 17.63
N ALA A 434 26.00 28.83 17.25
CA ALA A 434 24.63 28.31 17.32
C ALA A 434 24.61 26.80 17.67
N PRO A 435 25.00 26.42 18.89
CA PRO A 435 25.26 25.02 19.25
C PRO A 435 23.99 24.18 19.31
N TYR A 436 24.03 23.02 18.66
CA TYR A 436 22.98 22.01 18.68
C TYR A 436 22.92 21.28 20.02
N LYS A 437 21.71 20.92 20.44
CA LYS A 437 21.42 20.26 21.72
C LYS A 437 20.45 19.11 21.49
N LEU A 438 20.72 17.97 22.11
CA LEU A 438 19.77 16.86 22.17
C LEU A 438 18.66 17.20 23.17
N ARG A 439 17.41 17.35 22.69
CA ARG A 439 16.24 17.71 23.49
C ARG A 439 15.38 16.52 23.88
N LYS A 440 15.31 15.52 23.01
CA LYS A 440 14.33 14.43 23.11
C LYS A 440 14.81 13.18 22.40
N ILE A 441 14.43 12.01 22.91
CA ILE A 441 14.53 10.74 22.22
C ILE A 441 13.15 10.06 22.27
N ASP A 442 12.57 9.75 21.12
CA ASP A 442 11.38 8.90 21.00
C ASP A 442 11.80 7.50 20.51
N VAL A 443 11.70 6.49 21.38
CA VAL A 443 11.84 5.09 20.96
C VAL A 443 10.59 4.70 20.16
N GLN A 444 10.82 4.21 18.94
CA GLN A 444 9.77 3.91 17.97
C GLN A 444 9.43 2.41 17.97
N ALA A 445 10.44 1.55 17.93
CA ALA A 445 10.31 0.08 17.96
C ALA A 445 11.57 -0.59 18.53
N CYS A 446 11.41 -1.79 19.08
CA CYS A 446 12.50 -2.64 19.58
C CYS A 446 12.33 -4.06 19.04
N ASP A 447 13.39 -4.64 18.49
CA ASP A 447 13.42 -6.02 18.02
C ASP A 447 14.14 -6.91 19.03
N TRP A 448 13.50 -7.98 19.46
CA TRP A 448 13.99 -8.89 20.50
C TRP A 448 14.38 -10.24 19.91
N PHE A 449 15.65 -10.65 20.06
CA PHE A 449 16.14 -11.95 19.61
C PHE A 449 15.79 -13.08 20.59
N SER A 450 15.51 -12.75 21.86
CA SER A 450 14.97 -13.68 22.85
C SER A 450 14.15 -12.91 23.89
N LYS A 451 13.56 -13.62 24.87
CA LYS A 451 12.85 -13.01 26.01
C LYS A 451 13.71 -12.06 26.85
N THR A 452 15.03 -12.08 26.71
CA THR A 452 15.98 -11.26 27.48
C THR A 452 17.02 -10.53 26.63
N LYS A 453 17.28 -10.98 25.39
CA LYS A 453 18.25 -10.35 24.48
C LYS A 453 17.55 -9.36 23.54
N LEU A 454 17.69 -8.08 23.85
CA LEU A 454 17.37 -6.99 22.93
C LEU A 454 18.34 -7.05 21.74
N GLY A 455 17.81 -7.04 20.52
CA GLY A 455 18.57 -7.10 19.28
C GLY A 455 18.81 -5.72 18.71
N PHE A 456 17.73 -5.05 18.27
CA PHE A 456 17.79 -3.74 17.61
C PHE A 456 16.81 -2.73 18.23
N VAL A 457 17.10 -1.44 18.08
CA VAL A 457 16.19 -0.35 18.51
C VAL A 457 16.09 0.72 17.44
N LYS A 458 14.87 0.99 16.95
CA LYS A 458 14.59 2.17 16.11
C LYS A 458 14.16 3.34 17.00
N LEU A 459 14.85 4.47 16.88
CA LEU A 459 14.52 5.70 17.62
C LEU A 459 14.60 6.95 16.76
N LYS A 460 13.94 8.01 17.23
CA LYS A 460 14.05 9.36 16.69
C LYS A 460 14.65 10.28 17.75
N ALA A 461 15.77 10.92 17.45
CA ALA A 461 16.36 11.97 18.26
C ALA A 461 15.93 13.36 17.77
N GLU A 462 15.64 14.25 18.70
CA GLU A 462 15.42 15.68 18.43
C GLU A 462 16.68 16.45 18.80
N VAL A 463 17.43 16.87 17.78
CA VAL A 463 18.68 17.63 17.93
C VAL A 463 18.47 18.99 17.28
N THR A 464 18.38 20.03 18.11
CA THR A 464 18.03 21.40 17.69
C THR A 464 18.93 22.44 18.36
N ASN A 465 19.22 23.53 17.65
CA ASN A 465 19.86 24.71 18.25
C ASN A 465 18.79 25.71 18.75
N ASP A 466 19.23 26.74 19.48
CA ASP A 466 18.29 27.74 20.04
C ASP A 466 17.70 28.70 18.98
N ASN A 467 18.17 28.64 17.72
CA ASN A 467 17.61 29.37 16.58
C ASN A 467 16.44 28.63 15.91
N GLY A 468 16.15 27.39 16.32
CA GLY A 468 15.08 26.57 15.75
C GLY A 468 15.49 25.70 14.55
N GLU A 469 16.78 25.65 14.22
CA GLU A 469 17.32 24.72 13.22
C GLU A 469 17.43 23.31 13.81
N TYR A 470 17.32 22.28 12.96
CA TYR A 470 17.32 20.87 13.39
C TYR A 470 18.25 20.00 12.55
N LEU A 471 18.82 18.96 13.18
CA LEU A 471 19.55 17.90 12.49
C LEU A 471 18.65 16.66 12.29
N PRO A 472 18.75 15.92 11.17
CA PRO A 472 18.02 14.68 10.97
C PRO A 472 18.42 13.59 11.97
N GLY A 473 17.56 13.33 12.96
CA GLY A 473 17.80 12.31 14.00
C GLY A 473 16.97 11.04 13.81
N SER A 474 17.06 10.33 12.68
CA SER A 474 16.38 9.04 12.49
C SER A 474 17.40 7.89 12.62
N ILE A 475 17.50 7.27 13.79
CA ILE A 475 18.56 6.31 14.10
C ILE A 475 18.02 4.89 14.20
N PHE A 476 18.68 3.93 13.57
CA PHE A 476 18.54 2.50 13.80
C PHE A 476 19.77 2.03 14.58
N LEU A 477 19.56 1.60 15.82
CA LEU A 477 20.61 1.04 16.66
C LEU A 477 20.71 -0.46 16.41
N ARG A 478 21.76 -0.84 15.70
CA ARG A 478 22.20 -2.21 15.46
C ARG A 478 23.36 -2.60 16.39
N GLY A 479 24.22 -1.66 16.74
CA GLY A 479 25.51 -1.93 17.38
C GLY A 479 26.58 -2.37 16.38
N GLY A 480 27.78 -2.64 16.90
CA GLY A 480 28.94 -2.99 16.08
C GLY A 480 28.91 -4.43 15.54
N SER A 481 29.51 -4.60 14.37
CA SER A 481 29.77 -5.89 13.73
C SER A 481 31.26 -5.99 13.40
N VAL A 482 31.72 -7.09 12.83
CA VAL A 482 33.11 -7.28 12.34
C VAL A 482 33.09 -7.92 10.95
N GLY A 483 34.03 -7.55 10.08
CA GLY A 483 34.11 -8.05 8.69
C GLY A 483 35.47 -8.64 8.32
N MET A 484 35.49 -9.79 7.67
CA MET A 484 36.68 -10.65 7.57
C MET A 484 37.21 -10.74 6.13
N LEU A 485 38.42 -10.26 5.89
CA LEU A 485 39.16 -10.53 4.66
C LEU A 485 40.02 -11.80 4.85
N LEU A 486 39.47 -12.94 4.47
CA LEU A 486 40.16 -14.23 4.53
C LEU A 486 40.83 -14.54 3.20
N ILE A 487 42.16 -14.45 3.16
CA ILE A 487 42.97 -14.72 1.97
C ILE A 487 43.61 -16.11 2.07
N LEU A 488 43.38 -16.94 1.05
CA LEU A 488 44.00 -18.24 0.88
C LEU A 488 45.02 -18.20 -0.25
N GLN A 489 46.17 -18.87 -0.08
CA GLN A 489 47.14 -19.10 -1.16
C GLN A 489 47.51 -20.59 -1.24
N PRO A 490 47.60 -21.18 -2.45
CA PRO A 490 48.08 -22.56 -2.62
C PRO A 490 49.49 -22.79 -2.05
N ASP A 491 49.72 -23.92 -1.38
CA ASP A 491 51.03 -24.33 -0.86
C ASP A 491 52.12 -24.47 -1.95
N ASP A 492 51.73 -24.66 -3.22
CA ASP A 492 52.64 -24.88 -4.37
C ASP A 492 53.10 -23.59 -5.08
N VAL A 493 52.60 -22.42 -4.66
CA VAL A 493 52.99 -21.10 -5.16
C VAL A 493 54.16 -20.53 -4.32
N PRO A 494 55.14 -19.79 -4.86
CA PRO A 494 56.23 -19.27 -4.04
C PRO A 494 55.75 -18.33 -2.92
N GLU A 495 56.39 -18.43 -1.75
CA GLU A 495 56.19 -17.51 -0.62
C GLU A 495 56.51 -16.06 -1.02
N HIS A 496 55.86 -15.10 -0.35
CA HIS A 496 55.99 -13.66 -0.61
C HIS A 496 55.64 -13.22 -2.04
N THR A 497 54.68 -13.92 -2.67
CA THR A 497 54.10 -13.50 -3.95
C THR A 497 52.61 -13.19 -3.83
N GLU A 498 52.11 -12.26 -4.64
CA GLU A 498 50.67 -12.00 -4.79
C GLU A 498 49.99 -12.95 -5.81
N GLN A 499 50.71 -13.96 -6.30
CA GLN A 499 50.17 -14.91 -7.29
C GLN A 499 49.16 -15.84 -6.64
N GLU A 500 48.07 -16.12 -7.36
CA GLU A 500 47.02 -17.07 -6.95
C GLU A 500 46.49 -16.87 -5.50
N LYS A 501 46.40 -15.63 -5.04
CA LYS A 501 45.66 -15.30 -3.80
C LYS A 501 44.15 -15.33 -4.08
N TYR A 502 43.42 -16.14 -3.31
CA TYR A 502 41.97 -16.27 -3.36
C TYR A 502 41.35 -15.69 -2.08
N VAL A 503 40.12 -15.17 -2.17
CA VAL A 503 39.35 -14.63 -1.05
C VAL A 503 38.11 -15.47 -0.84
N ILE A 504 37.83 -15.83 0.41
CA ILE A 504 36.57 -16.46 0.78
C ILE A 504 35.48 -15.38 0.90
N LEU A 505 34.42 -15.53 0.12
CA LEU A 505 33.17 -14.79 0.24
C LEU A 505 32.06 -15.72 0.70
N THR A 506 31.04 -15.14 1.31
CA THR A 506 29.78 -15.81 1.59
C THR A 506 28.73 -15.36 0.57
N VAL A 507 27.78 -16.25 0.29
CA VAL A 507 26.58 -15.97 -0.49
C VAL A 507 25.38 -16.24 0.41
N GLN A 508 24.64 -15.18 0.75
CA GLN A 508 23.59 -15.21 1.77
C GLN A 508 22.33 -14.47 1.34
N PRO A 509 21.13 -14.84 1.86
CA PRO A 509 19.94 -14.01 1.76
C PRO A 509 20.06 -12.74 2.62
N ARG A 510 19.90 -11.58 1.99
CA ARG A 510 19.81 -10.27 2.65
C ARG A 510 18.49 -9.61 2.26
N ILE A 511 17.44 -9.93 3.02
CA ILE A 511 16.08 -9.40 2.84
C ILE A 511 16.02 -7.86 2.80
N PRO A 512 16.78 -7.09 3.62
CA PRO A 512 16.81 -5.63 3.52
C PRO A 512 17.34 -5.09 2.17
N ALA A 513 18.11 -5.89 1.42
CA ALA A 513 18.59 -5.57 0.08
C ALA A 513 17.77 -6.25 -1.03
N ALA A 514 16.61 -6.85 -0.68
CA ALA A 514 15.76 -7.65 -1.57
C ALA A 514 16.50 -8.77 -2.34
N SER A 515 17.58 -9.32 -1.76
CA SER A 515 18.41 -10.35 -2.39
C SER A 515 18.37 -11.67 -1.61
N LEU A 516 18.30 -12.79 -2.35
CA LEU A 516 18.42 -14.14 -1.78
C LEU A 516 19.82 -14.74 -1.93
N SER A 517 20.74 -14.03 -2.60
CA SER A 517 22.07 -14.50 -2.98
C SER A 517 23.08 -13.35 -3.07
N LEU A 518 23.11 -12.49 -2.05
CA LEU A 518 24.09 -11.42 -1.98
C LEU A 518 25.48 -12.01 -1.72
N VAL A 519 26.46 -11.59 -2.52
CA VAL A 519 27.88 -11.95 -2.35
C VAL A 519 28.54 -10.91 -1.44
N GLU A 520 29.16 -11.35 -0.36
CA GLU A 520 29.75 -10.47 0.66
C GLU A 520 30.93 -11.12 1.40
N LEU A 521 31.77 -10.32 2.09
CA LEU A 521 32.74 -10.90 3.03
C LEU A 521 32.02 -11.62 4.19
N PRO A 522 32.64 -12.63 4.81
CA PRO A 522 32.18 -13.14 6.10
C PRO A 522 32.12 -11.99 7.14
N ALA A 523 31.03 -11.93 7.92
CA ALA A 523 30.81 -10.87 8.90
C ALA A 523 29.83 -11.26 10.01
N GLY A 524 30.16 -10.80 11.23
CA GLY A 524 29.53 -11.23 12.47
C GLY A 524 29.11 -10.10 13.41
N MET A 525 28.23 -10.38 14.37
CA MET A 525 27.81 -9.39 15.38
C MET A 525 28.71 -9.46 16.60
N LEU A 526 29.16 -8.30 17.10
CA LEU A 526 29.90 -8.28 18.35
C LEU A 526 28.99 -8.65 19.52
N ASP A 527 29.36 -9.69 20.28
CA ASP A 527 28.72 -9.98 21.56
C ASP A 527 29.28 -9.12 22.70
N ASP A 528 28.51 -8.94 23.76
CA ASP A 528 28.83 -8.08 24.90
C ASP A 528 30.01 -8.58 25.77
N SER A 529 30.73 -9.61 25.33
CA SER A 529 31.66 -10.40 26.18
C SER A 529 33.09 -10.57 25.66
N GLY A 530 33.43 -10.11 24.45
CA GLY A 530 34.71 -10.41 23.80
C GLY A 530 35.62 -9.22 23.44
N THR A 531 36.85 -9.55 23.04
CA THR A 531 37.71 -8.70 22.21
C THR A 531 37.15 -8.65 20.78
N PHE A 532 37.46 -7.61 20.00
CA PHE A 532 37.07 -7.56 18.58
C PHE A 532 37.65 -8.76 17.79
N ALA A 533 38.88 -9.17 18.11
CA ALA A 533 39.54 -10.33 17.52
C ALA A 533 38.89 -11.67 17.94
N GLY A 534 38.41 -11.81 19.18
CA GLY A 534 37.69 -13.00 19.64
C GLY A 534 36.32 -13.16 18.98
N GLY A 535 35.57 -12.04 18.85
CA GLY A 535 34.34 -12.02 18.04
C GLY A 535 34.61 -12.40 16.59
N ALA A 536 35.62 -11.80 15.98
CA ALA A 536 36.07 -12.11 14.62
C ALA A 536 36.43 -13.60 14.44
N ALA A 537 37.26 -14.18 15.32
CA ALA A 537 37.68 -15.57 15.26
C ALA A 537 36.51 -16.57 15.35
N LYS A 538 35.56 -16.30 16.24
CA LYS A 538 34.33 -17.10 16.42
C LYS A 538 33.43 -17.05 15.19
N GLU A 539 33.21 -15.87 14.64
CA GLU A 539 32.35 -15.66 13.46
C GLU A 539 32.98 -16.27 12.19
N ILE A 540 34.32 -16.28 12.07
CA ILE A 540 35.02 -17.06 11.04
C ILE A 540 34.74 -18.57 11.18
N GLU A 541 34.75 -19.11 12.41
CA GLU A 541 34.44 -20.54 12.64
C GLU A 541 32.99 -20.85 12.28
N GLU A 542 32.04 -20.00 12.67
CA GLU A 542 30.60 -20.19 12.42
C GLU A 542 30.25 -20.07 10.91
N GLU A 543 30.76 -19.06 10.20
CA GLU A 543 30.43 -18.85 8.77
C GLU A 543 31.27 -19.69 7.80
N THR A 544 32.51 -20.05 8.12
CA THR A 544 33.42 -20.77 7.18
C THR A 544 33.82 -22.17 7.63
N GLY A 545 33.68 -22.47 8.93
CA GLY A 545 34.25 -23.67 9.55
C GLY A 545 35.76 -23.61 9.78
N MET A 546 36.41 -22.45 9.63
CA MET A 546 37.84 -22.29 9.91
C MET A 546 38.08 -21.88 11.36
N LYS A 547 38.94 -22.61 12.06
CA LYS A 547 39.54 -22.13 13.32
C LYS A 547 40.72 -21.22 13.02
N VAL A 548 40.62 -19.96 13.45
CA VAL A 548 41.67 -18.94 13.35
C VAL A 548 41.99 -18.42 14.76
N PRO A 549 43.25 -18.46 15.22
CA PRO A 549 43.64 -17.85 16.49
C PRO A 549 43.48 -16.32 16.46
N GLU A 550 43.06 -15.71 17.57
CA GLU A 550 42.96 -14.24 17.69
C GLU A 550 44.28 -13.52 17.39
N SER A 551 45.43 -14.16 17.68
CA SER A 551 46.78 -13.65 17.39
C SER A 551 47.09 -13.50 15.91
N ASP A 552 46.34 -14.20 15.05
CA ASP A 552 46.62 -14.32 13.62
C ASP A 552 45.70 -13.42 12.79
N LEU A 553 44.93 -12.55 13.46
CA LEU A 553 44.03 -11.55 12.90
C LEU A 553 44.69 -10.17 12.93
N ILE A 554 44.84 -9.55 11.76
CA ILE A 554 45.39 -8.20 11.60
C ILE A 554 44.25 -7.21 11.43
N ASP A 555 44.08 -6.27 12.36
CA ASP A 555 43.08 -5.19 12.25
C ASP A 555 43.52 -4.17 11.18
N LEU A 556 42.95 -4.28 9.98
CA LEU A 556 43.22 -3.37 8.86
C LEU A 556 42.75 -1.95 9.18
N THR A 557 41.60 -1.83 9.84
CA THR A 557 40.99 -0.55 10.18
C THR A 557 41.81 0.24 11.19
N ALA A 558 42.36 -0.39 12.23
CA ALA A 558 43.24 0.24 13.20
C ALA A 558 44.62 0.63 12.63
N LEU A 559 45.13 -0.11 11.63
CA LEU A 559 46.39 0.21 10.95
C LEU A 559 46.26 1.33 9.90
N ALA A 560 45.09 1.47 9.27
CA ALA A 560 44.84 2.41 8.19
C ALA A 560 44.27 3.76 8.67
N LEU A 561 43.36 3.75 9.65
CA LEU A 561 42.64 4.95 10.07
C LEU A 561 43.36 5.62 11.25
N PRO A 562 43.64 6.94 11.19
CA PRO A 562 44.06 7.69 12.39
C PRO A 562 42.90 7.75 13.39
N LYS A 563 43.20 8.03 14.67
CA LYS A 563 42.15 8.31 15.64
C LYS A 563 41.49 9.66 15.34
N THR A 564 40.18 9.72 15.52
CA THR A 564 39.44 10.98 15.39
C THR A 564 39.75 11.96 16.53
N GLU A 565 40.17 11.45 17.69
CA GLU A 565 40.63 12.27 18.84
C GLU A 565 41.79 13.18 18.43
N ASP A 566 42.75 12.66 17.65
CA ASP A 566 43.96 13.36 17.20
C ASP A 566 43.69 14.40 16.10
N THR A 567 42.51 14.40 15.47
CA THR A 567 42.21 15.19 14.27
C THR A 567 41.01 16.12 14.42
N THR A 568 39.95 15.69 15.08
CA THR A 568 38.71 16.46 15.29
C THR A 568 38.29 16.57 16.76
N GLY A 569 38.98 15.86 17.67
CA GLY A 569 38.57 15.72 19.06
C GLY A 569 37.42 14.73 19.29
N GLU A 570 36.89 14.12 18.22
CA GLU A 570 35.78 13.16 18.29
C GLU A 570 36.24 11.75 18.69
N THR A 571 35.33 10.96 19.27
CA THR A 571 35.63 9.59 19.79
C THR A 571 35.02 8.47 18.93
N LEU A 572 34.95 8.68 17.60
CA LEU A 572 34.47 7.66 16.66
C LEU A 572 35.42 6.45 16.63
N ARG A 573 34.86 5.26 16.36
CA ARG A 573 35.65 4.02 16.29
C ARG A 573 36.48 4.02 15.01
N GLN A 574 37.71 3.50 15.09
CA GLN A 574 38.55 3.18 13.93
C GLN A 574 37.94 1.95 13.22
N ALA A 575 36.92 2.19 12.39
CA ALA A 575 36.10 1.19 11.73
C ALA A 575 35.45 1.81 10.48
N MET A 576 34.99 0.98 9.54
CA MET A 576 34.13 1.48 8.48
C MET A 576 32.68 1.61 8.97
N TYR A 577 31.94 2.58 8.44
CA TYR A 577 30.52 2.78 8.74
C TYR A 577 29.71 2.61 7.44
N PRO A 578 28.86 1.57 7.30
CA PRO A 578 28.18 1.27 6.04
C PRO A 578 27.04 2.26 5.71
N SER A 579 26.43 2.88 6.73
CA SER A 579 25.34 3.85 6.56
C SER A 579 25.28 4.85 7.73
N ALA A 580 26.32 5.69 7.85
CA ALA A 580 26.47 6.65 8.95
C ALA A 580 25.31 7.68 9.09
N GLY A 581 24.48 7.85 8.06
CA GLY A 581 23.31 8.73 8.09
C GLY A 581 22.07 8.15 8.77
N GLY A 582 22.07 6.86 9.15
CA GLY A 582 20.87 6.22 9.73
C GLY A 582 21.10 4.97 10.58
N CYS A 583 22.32 4.43 10.64
CA CYS A 583 22.70 3.28 11.45
C CYS A 583 23.91 3.61 12.33
N ASP A 584 23.95 3.13 13.58
CA ASP A 584 25.13 3.25 14.45
C ASP A 584 26.22 2.20 14.17
N GLU A 585 25.92 1.24 13.27
CA GLU A 585 26.83 0.15 12.94
C GLU A 585 28.21 0.65 12.49
N PHE A 586 29.22 0.11 13.15
CA PHE A 586 30.62 0.24 12.81
C PHE A 586 31.20 -1.16 12.64
N ILE A 587 32.06 -1.33 11.63
CA ILE A 587 32.65 -2.62 11.25
C ILE A 587 34.18 -2.47 11.24
N PRO A 588 34.90 -2.94 12.27
CA PRO A 588 36.33 -3.17 12.17
C PRO A 588 36.58 -4.31 11.18
N LEU A 589 37.61 -4.17 10.35
CA LEU A 589 37.94 -5.11 9.30
C LEU A 589 39.23 -5.84 9.62
N PHE A 590 39.16 -7.17 9.68
CA PHE A 590 40.30 -8.01 10.00
C PHE A 590 40.78 -8.78 8.77
N LEU A 591 42.10 -8.91 8.65
CA LEU A 591 42.77 -9.74 7.66
C LEU A 591 43.28 -11.02 8.32
N HIS A 592 43.03 -12.16 7.68
CA HIS A 592 43.77 -13.40 7.91
C HIS A 592 44.33 -13.90 6.58
N GLN A 593 45.62 -14.26 6.56
CA GLN A 593 46.27 -14.87 5.40
C GLN A 593 46.71 -16.29 5.76
N ARG A 594 46.31 -17.28 4.95
CA ARG A 594 46.61 -18.69 5.21
C ARG A 594 47.04 -19.43 3.95
N ARG A 595 48.08 -20.26 4.08
CA ARG A 595 48.47 -21.22 3.05
C ARG A 595 47.67 -22.53 3.17
N VAL A 596 47.24 -23.08 2.04
CA VAL A 596 46.42 -24.30 1.96
C VAL A 596 46.79 -25.15 0.76
N LYS A 597 46.53 -26.46 0.84
CA LYS A 597 46.66 -27.35 -0.32
C LYS A 597 45.68 -26.94 -1.41
N ARG A 598 46.10 -27.03 -2.67
CA ARG A 598 45.28 -26.63 -3.83
C ARG A 598 43.93 -27.38 -3.89
N ASP A 599 43.90 -28.65 -3.49
CA ASP A 599 42.67 -29.44 -3.40
C ASP A 599 41.65 -28.86 -2.40
N THR A 600 42.13 -28.29 -1.29
CA THR A 600 41.27 -27.67 -0.26
C THR A 600 40.54 -26.43 -0.79
N LEU A 601 41.08 -25.73 -1.80
CA LEU A 601 40.36 -24.62 -2.46
C LEU A 601 39.12 -25.14 -3.20
N ASN A 602 39.21 -26.31 -3.83
CA ASN A 602 38.09 -26.94 -4.55
C ASN A 602 37.02 -27.44 -3.57
N GLU A 603 37.41 -27.96 -2.41
CA GLU A 603 36.48 -28.41 -1.35
C GLU A 603 35.64 -27.29 -0.74
N TRP A 604 36.12 -26.03 -0.80
CA TRP A 604 35.46 -24.89 -0.18
C TRP A 604 34.53 -24.15 -1.15
N GLN A 605 34.71 -24.31 -2.45
CA GLN A 605 33.85 -23.70 -3.46
C GLN A 605 32.45 -24.33 -3.43
N GLY A 606 31.43 -23.52 -3.13
CA GLY A 606 30.04 -23.99 -3.04
C GLY A 606 29.72 -24.77 -1.75
N LYS A 607 30.65 -24.82 -0.79
CA LYS A 607 30.44 -25.48 0.50
C LYS A 607 29.33 -24.76 1.28
N LEU A 608 28.42 -25.53 1.87
CA LEU A 608 27.29 -25.02 2.63
C LEU A 608 27.66 -24.89 4.12
N THR A 609 27.40 -23.73 4.72
CA THR A 609 27.79 -23.36 6.10
C THR A 609 26.69 -22.56 6.81
N GLY A 610 26.97 -22.05 8.02
CA GLY A 610 26.04 -21.26 8.86
C GLY A 610 25.05 -22.11 9.67
N LEU A 611 24.40 -21.51 10.68
CA LEU A 611 23.36 -22.15 11.49
C LEU A 611 22.04 -22.25 10.71
N ARG A 612 21.98 -23.20 9.77
CA ARG A 612 20.85 -23.37 8.83
C ARG A 612 19.48 -23.56 9.49
N GLU A 613 19.42 -24.19 10.67
CA GLU A 613 18.18 -24.33 11.44
C GLU A 613 17.70 -23.01 12.08
N HIS A 614 18.61 -22.04 12.26
CA HIS A 614 18.33 -20.69 12.74
C HIS A 614 18.14 -19.66 11.59
N GLY A 615 18.14 -20.11 10.33
CA GLY A 615 17.86 -19.29 9.14
C GLY A 615 19.10 -18.86 8.35
N GLU A 616 20.30 -19.08 8.87
CA GLU A 616 21.57 -18.73 8.22
C GLU A 616 21.90 -19.73 7.10
N LYS A 617 21.46 -19.41 5.89
CA LYS A 617 21.69 -20.24 4.69
C LYS A 617 22.92 -19.75 3.94
N ILE A 618 24.10 -20.04 4.48
CA ILE A 618 25.38 -19.60 3.92
C ILE A 618 25.88 -20.61 2.87
N THR A 619 26.45 -20.08 1.78
CA THR A 619 27.22 -20.83 0.77
C THR A 619 28.54 -20.11 0.53
N LEU A 620 29.67 -20.82 0.63
CA LEU A 620 30.99 -20.25 0.38
C LEU A 620 31.26 -20.09 -1.12
N LYS A 621 31.90 -18.98 -1.50
CA LYS A 621 32.36 -18.65 -2.84
C LYS A 621 33.79 -18.16 -2.77
N LEU A 622 34.72 -18.87 -3.41
CA LEU A 622 36.07 -18.38 -3.62
C LEU A 622 36.09 -17.48 -4.85
N VAL A 623 36.80 -16.36 -4.74
CA VAL A 623 37.13 -15.47 -5.86
C VAL A 623 38.63 -15.19 -5.84
N LYS A 624 39.21 -14.78 -6.96
CA LYS A 624 40.58 -14.26 -6.93
C LYS A 624 40.62 -12.89 -6.25
N LEU A 625 41.70 -12.58 -5.55
CA LEU A 625 41.91 -11.29 -4.89
C LEU A 625 41.85 -10.10 -5.88
N GLU A 626 42.34 -10.29 -7.11
CA GLU A 626 42.28 -9.30 -8.20
C GLU A 626 40.85 -8.97 -8.69
N ASP A 627 39.89 -9.88 -8.44
CA ASP A 627 38.49 -9.77 -8.84
C ASP A 627 37.54 -9.47 -7.67
N LEU A 628 38.04 -9.42 -6.42
CA LEU A 628 37.25 -9.18 -5.21
C LEU A 628 36.35 -7.93 -5.35
N TRP A 629 36.88 -6.82 -5.86
CA TRP A 629 36.14 -5.57 -6.03
C TRP A 629 35.03 -5.64 -7.10
N LYS A 630 35.09 -6.62 -8.02
CA LYS A 630 34.06 -6.87 -9.05
C LYS A 630 32.97 -7.79 -8.51
N GLU A 631 33.37 -8.91 -7.91
CA GLU A 631 32.48 -9.97 -7.43
C GLU A 631 31.79 -9.61 -6.10
N GLY A 632 32.52 -8.98 -5.19
CA GLY A 632 32.03 -8.43 -3.93
C GLY A 632 31.66 -6.95 -3.99
N GLY A 633 31.67 -6.31 -5.17
CA GLY A 633 31.49 -4.85 -5.30
C GLY A 633 30.13 -4.27 -4.87
N ARG A 634 29.15 -5.12 -4.52
CA ARG A 634 27.87 -4.70 -3.91
C ARG A 634 27.94 -4.64 -2.38
N ASP A 635 29.00 -5.17 -1.79
CA ASP A 635 29.23 -5.27 -0.37
C ASP A 635 30.27 -4.23 0.07
N SER A 636 29.87 -3.32 0.94
CA SER A 636 30.72 -2.20 1.35
C SER A 636 31.97 -2.64 2.10
N LYS A 637 31.87 -3.71 2.90
CA LYS A 637 33.02 -4.31 3.62
C LYS A 637 34.01 -4.99 2.68
N ALA A 638 33.56 -5.65 1.61
CA ALA A 638 34.44 -6.18 0.57
C ALA A 638 35.27 -5.08 -0.11
N LEU A 639 34.64 -3.96 -0.49
CA LEU A 639 35.33 -2.82 -1.10
C LEU A 639 36.29 -2.13 -0.13
N ALA A 640 35.86 -1.88 1.12
CA ALA A 640 36.68 -1.23 2.13
C ALA A 640 37.89 -2.10 2.54
N ALA A 641 37.69 -3.41 2.75
CA ALA A 641 38.78 -4.32 3.09
C ALA A 641 39.79 -4.45 1.96
N TRP A 642 39.33 -4.54 0.70
CA TRP A 642 40.21 -4.52 -0.47
C TRP A 642 41.02 -3.23 -0.57
N ALA A 643 40.38 -2.07 -0.34
CA ALA A 643 41.06 -0.78 -0.36
C ALA A 643 42.09 -0.63 0.77
N PHE A 644 41.76 -1.04 2.00
CA PHE A 644 42.71 -1.02 3.12
C PHE A 644 43.87 -2.01 2.90
N TYR A 645 43.61 -3.22 2.42
CA TYR A 645 44.65 -4.19 2.06
C TYR A 645 45.60 -3.60 1.00
N GLU A 646 45.07 -3.09 -0.11
CA GLU A 646 45.85 -2.48 -1.19
C GLU A 646 46.66 -1.25 -0.72
N GLY A 647 46.08 -0.42 0.14
CA GLY A 647 46.75 0.76 0.72
C GLY A 647 47.87 0.38 1.67
N LEU A 648 47.57 -0.43 2.70
CA LEU A 648 48.55 -0.86 3.70
C LEU A 648 49.69 -1.69 3.09
N ARG A 649 49.42 -2.48 2.04
CA ARG A 649 50.44 -3.22 1.29
C ARG A 649 51.38 -2.26 0.54
N LYS A 650 50.85 -1.19 -0.08
CA LYS A 650 51.66 -0.15 -0.75
C LYS A 650 52.49 0.68 0.23
N GLU A 651 52.00 0.86 1.45
CA GLU A 651 52.75 1.50 2.55
C GLU A 651 53.75 0.57 3.25
N GLY A 652 53.76 -0.74 2.92
CA GLY A 652 54.62 -1.73 3.58
C GLY A 652 54.24 -2.05 5.04
N LYS A 653 53.01 -1.73 5.44
CA LYS A 653 52.50 -1.97 6.81
C LYS A 653 51.97 -3.40 7.03
N ILE A 654 51.66 -4.12 5.96
CA ILE A 654 51.29 -5.55 5.99
C ILE A 654 52.16 -6.34 5.02
N ASN A 655 52.56 -7.55 5.43
CA ASN A 655 53.44 -8.41 4.64
C ASN A 655 52.64 -9.30 3.67
N VAL A 656 53.28 -9.60 2.54
CA VAL A 656 52.78 -10.39 1.41
C VAL A 656 53.07 -11.87 1.59
#